data_AF-A0A944ZAG0-F1
#
_entry.id   AF-A0A944ZAG0-F1
#
_cell.length_a   1.000
_cell.length_b   1.000
_cell.length_c   1.000
_cell.angle_alpha   90.00
_cell.angle_beta   90.00
_cell.angle_gamma   90.00
#
_symmetry.space_group_name_H-M   'P 1'
#
loop_
_entity.id
_entity.type
_entity.pdbx_description
1 polymer ?
#
loop_
_entity_poly.entity_id
_entity_poly.type
_entity_poly.pdbx_seq_one_letter_code
_entity_poly.pdbx_strand_id
1 'polypeptide(L)'
;MFSLRYLRNSGLIIVAAAVLAAAVACSGGSSDPEPTAAANGTTSGDAPTVTTQPSTSAGDSLNAPGASPEFVSDATLPMRDLEFRVRVPDNHPAGDRIVLMTMPPGNVINTQRVELEQDKSDPAVYSGKARVEKGAILRYTYDRWDGMSIDGWSAQRETVEDLYEFVNRYVMVTDQLDVVNDTVALWRDVPGPQHDGAVSGTVVDSASGEPVIDATVSISGVHTATDWLGKFRVENLPPGPHRAVVFTTLGDHRAKQVEFSIASGAPEEISLSLEPAAMVPVTFDVGLPDVTPSEAEIAVAGNLYQLGGRLYAYPFKPEALALPVLDRHGSSRATVTLDLYEGTYVSYTYTLRSVSEGSDQSDSGPVFRSFIVDASERTRSDTVERWHNGDWPITTVRVTVPSNTTRGVPVGISTGPTSWMSQTGPFEWVAHLIHNPPGSETQFGITLGDDMTGRDGSPEATEGRRNVTVPQDGGEIVLTVTKWERLPDPTERQSDGGLDVTFRLTVPSETPSDAVILLTGNRAAVASPIEMQQRSDNPWLYEATVKFAHDGDLSYQYELVDGGTSTRAHDVFTGYDGQLVNDWAGEWNDITRADQEVRPVWRSGIYLPDFWSASFANNSASVFERIRDTAEGEWVALSSVWSFGQLQPVPTVEQRQHQIWSVLTPREEIKAQAALAHEKGLNVFLAPQQNPEVLDGWTEAPLNVWDQAWWEAWLLEAERQWMWNALLAEEIEAEMLMLPGPVFHVFPNAAQFDNDPFQKVLDDGVAALIEQVREVYSGLIIMSGNNDNYDFPGQADIRGVTTYDLGIPSLDDDATVAEWKVAYRERFEDRVDPIRERWDGPVMFYTIHAPGTGSGQFGAPAPETDPFGEQIQANRLEAIYQLIEERPWIEGAYSWSYDYIDAPGELTDGVRGRLGEAVQAKWYDRLAGD
;
A
#
# COMPACT_ATOMS: atom_id res chain seq x y z
N MET A 1 5.58 -8.56 7.72
CA MET A 1 6.04 -9.85 7.14
C MET A 1 6.61 -9.70 5.72
N PHE A 2 6.16 -8.74 4.91
CA PHE A 2 6.84 -8.31 3.66
C PHE A 2 8.34 -7.99 3.87
N SER A 3 8.68 -7.28 4.95
CA SER A 3 10.07 -6.98 5.32
C SER A 3 10.99 -8.21 5.48
N LEU A 4 10.48 -9.37 5.90
CA LEU A 4 11.33 -10.54 6.24
C LEU A 4 11.84 -11.31 5.01
N ARG A 5 11.19 -11.20 3.85
CA ARG A 5 11.68 -11.76 2.58
C ARG A 5 12.50 -10.75 1.78
N TYR A 6 12.16 -9.47 1.80
CA TYR A 6 12.97 -8.41 1.18
C TYR A 6 14.38 -8.32 1.84
N LEU A 7 14.45 -8.49 3.16
CA LEU A 7 15.72 -8.61 3.91
C LEU A 7 16.49 -9.91 3.63
N ARG A 8 15.87 -10.92 3.03
CA ARG A 8 16.53 -12.19 2.68
C ARG A 8 17.27 -12.09 1.34
N ASN A 9 16.79 -11.26 0.42
CA ASN A 9 17.44 -10.99 -0.87
C ASN A 9 18.47 -9.85 -0.78
N SER A 10 18.39 -9.00 0.25
CA SER A 10 19.42 -8.02 0.60
C SER A 10 20.49 -8.68 1.47
N GLY A 11 21.62 -9.07 0.89
CA GLY A 11 22.65 -9.92 1.52
C GLY A 11 23.24 -9.43 2.86
N LEU A 12 22.54 -9.65 3.98
CA LEU A 12 23.05 -9.49 5.34
C LEU A 12 23.31 -10.86 6.00
N ILE A 13 24.57 -11.05 6.41
CA ILE A 13 25.10 -12.25 7.05
C ILE A 13 24.50 -12.39 8.47
N ILE A 14 23.65 -13.39 8.68
CA ILE A 14 23.20 -13.81 10.02
C ILE A 14 24.30 -14.68 10.66
N VAL A 15 24.90 -14.20 11.75
CA VAL A 15 25.68 -15.04 12.67
C VAL A 15 24.72 -15.65 13.69
N ALA A 16 24.53 -16.96 13.60
CA ALA A 16 23.78 -17.75 14.56
C ALA A 16 24.52 -17.87 15.91
N ALA A 17 23.78 -17.82 17.02
CA ALA A 17 24.19 -18.46 18.26
C ALA A 17 22.97 -19.03 18.98
N ALA A 18 23.04 -20.32 19.27
CA ALA A 18 22.02 -21.11 19.94
C ALA A 18 22.48 -21.54 21.34
N VAL A 19 21.51 -22.10 22.10
CA VAL A 19 21.65 -23.12 23.17
C VAL A 19 21.89 -22.54 24.60
N LEU A 20 21.30 -22.98 25.74
CA LEU A 20 20.63 -24.21 26.18
C LEU A 20 19.82 -23.95 27.50
N ALA A 21 18.79 -24.75 27.77
CA ALA A 21 17.96 -24.74 28.98
C ALA A 21 18.56 -25.50 30.19
N ALA A 22 18.24 -25.10 31.42
CA ALA A 22 18.18 -26.00 32.59
C ALA A 22 17.32 -25.41 33.73
N ALA A 23 16.25 -26.13 34.09
CA ALA A 23 15.48 -25.95 35.31
C ALA A 23 16.16 -26.64 36.50
N VAL A 24 15.98 -26.13 37.74
CA VAL A 24 15.84 -26.92 39.00
C VAL A 24 15.37 -26.02 40.17
N ALA A 25 14.28 -26.46 40.79
CA ALA A 25 13.88 -26.41 42.22
C ALA A 25 13.40 -25.11 42.92
N CYS A 26 12.08 -25.13 43.20
CA CYS A 26 11.46 -25.16 44.53
C CYS A 26 11.69 -24.03 45.56
N SER A 27 10.56 -23.41 45.89
CA SER A 27 9.93 -23.31 47.22
C SER A 27 10.22 -22.13 48.14
N GLY A 28 9.11 -21.57 48.65
CA GLY A 28 8.99 -20.84 49.92
C GLY A 28 9.21 -19.33 49.79
N GLY A 29 8.36 -18.44 50.28
CA GLY A 29 7.20 -18.57 51.15
C GLY A 29 6.70 -17.17 51.49
N SER A 30 5.39 -17.07 51.69
CA SER A 30 4.63 -15.90 52.14
C SER A 30 5.22 -15.17 53.35
N SER A 31 5.05 -13.84 53.42
CA SER A 31 4.37 -13.17 54.55
C SER A 31 4.25 -11.65 54.34
N ASP A 32 3.01 -11.21 54.15
CA ASP A 32 2.46 -9.94 54.67
C ASP A 32 2.62 -9.86 56.21
N PRO A 33 2.44 -8.70 56.91
CA PRO A 33 1.48 -7.63 56.60
C PRO A 33 1.84 -6.16 56.95
N GLU A 34 0.99 -5.27 56.45
CA GLU A 34 0.53 -3.93 56.92
C GLU A 34 0.20 -3.84 58.45
N PRO A 35 -0.34 -2.72 59.07
CA PRO A 35 -0.76 -1.38 58.56
C PRO A 35 -0.50 -0.16 59.53
N THR A 36 -1.12 1.00 59.23
CA THR A 36 -1.63 2.14 60.08
C THR A 36 -0.97 3.52 59.79
N ALA A 37 -1.64 4.69 59.70
CA ALA A 37 -2.93 5.18 60.22
C ALA A 37 -3.47 6.48 59.52
N ALA A 38 -4.81 6.58 59.48
CA ALA A 38 -5.72 7.70 59.82
C ALA A 38 -5.57 9.17 59.31
N ALA A 39 -6.56 9.56 58.50
CA ALA A 39 -7.58 10.63 58.63
C ALA A 39 -7.26 12.05 59.19
N ASN A 40 -7.67 13.08 58.42
CA ASN A 40 -8.60 14.14 58.89
C ASN A 40 -9.10 15.01 57.72
N GLY A 41 -10.40 15.35 57.72
CA GLY A 41 -11.07 16.16 56.69
C GLY A 41 -11.27 17.63 57.06
N THR A 42 -11.91 18.39 56.17
CA THR A 42 -12.83 19.51 56.49
C THR A 42 -13.51 20.06 55.22
N THR A 43 -14.71 20.60 55.43
CA THR A 43 -15.76 20.96 54.47
C THR A 43 -15.99 22.48 54.34
N SER A 44 -16.65 22.86 53.23
CA SER A 44 -17.70 23.90 53.05
C SER A 44 -17.33 25.37 52.78
N GLY A 45 -18.09 25.99 51.86
CA GLY A 45 -18.28 27.45 51.74
C GLY A 45 -18.86 27.92 50.39
N ASP A 46 -20.15 28.27 50.37
CA ASP A 46 -21.04 28.63 49.24
C ASP A 46 -20.83 30.01 48.53
N ALA A 47 -21.22 30.07 47.24
CA ALA A 47 -22.04 31.01 46.41
C ALA A 47 -22.16 32.54 46.76
N PRO A 48 -22.67 33.47 45.87
CA PRO A 48 -23.48 33.28 44.63
C PRO A 48 -23.19 34.24 43.43
N THR A 49 -23.90 34.03 42.32
CA THR A 49 -23.93 34.89 41.11
C THR A 49 -25.36 35.37 40.84
N VAL A 50 -25.54 36.64 40.44
CA VAL A 50 -26.83 37.25 40.05
C VAL A 50 -26.87 37.55 38.54
N THR A 51 -27.83 36.88 37.91
CA THR A 51 -28.72 37.17 36.76
C THR A 51 -28.57 38.47 35.95
N THR A 52 -28.77 38.35 34.62
CA THR A 52 -29.91 38.97 33.90
C THR A 52 -30.13 38.31 32.52
N GLN A 53 -31.37 37.87 32.25
CA GLN A 53 -31.90 37.50 30.93
C GLN A 53 -32.55 38.71 30.24
N PRO A 54 -32.83 38.62 28.92
CA PRO A 54 -34.23 38.51 28.44
C PRO A 54 -34.35 37.59 27.20
N SER A 55 -35.49 37.10 26.68
CA SER A 55 -36.89 36.95 27.10
C SER A 55 -37.66 36.23 25.97
N THR A 56 -38.42 35.19 26.30
CA THR A 56 -39.82 34.86 25.84
C THR A 56 -40.14 34.63 24.34
N SER A 57 -40.99 33.69 23.90
CA SER A 57 -41.86 32.70 24.55
C SER A 57 -42.52 31.77 23.51
N ALA A 58 -42.60 30.47 23.83
CA ALA A 58 -43.74 29.52 23.81
C ALA A 58 -44.71 29.44 22.60
N GLY A 59 -45.15 28.26 22.15
CA GLY A 59 -44.86 26.90 22.60
C GLY A 59 -45.74 25.86 21.90
N ASP A 60 -45.28 24.61 21.92
CA ASP A 60 -46.13 23.43 22.10
C ASP A 60 -45.30 22.37 22.85
N SER A 61 -45.93 21.78 23.86
CA SER A 61 -45.34 20.96 24.90
C SER A 61 -45.02 19.54 24.41
N LEU A 62 -43.75 19.13 24.48
CA LEU A 62 -43.36 17.72 24.49
C LEU A 62 -42.84 17.35 25.88
N ASN A 63 -43.38 16.24 26.37
CA ASN A 63 -43.09 15.63 27.66
C ASN A 63 -41.61 15.21 27.79
N ALA A 64 -41.19 15.09 29.06
CA ALA A 64 -39.87 14.79 29.61
C ALA A 64 -38.93 13.85 28.78
N PRO A 65 -37.60 14.10 28.81
CA PRO A 65 -36.60 13.23 28.20
C PRO A 65 -36.29 12.07 29.14
N GLY A 66 -36.51 10.85 28.68
CA GLY A 66 -36.32 9.65 29.48
C GLY A 66 -36.46 8.38 28.65
N ALA A 67 -35.49 8.15 27.77
CA ALA A 67 -35.00 6.85 27.31
C ALA A 67 -33.90 7.12 26.27
N SER A 68 -32.67 6.69 26.53
CA SER A 68 -31.74 6.40 25.43
C SER A 68 -32.43 5.40 24.50
N PRO A 69 -32.35 5.53 23.16
CA PRO A 69 -32.88 4.49 22.30
C PRO A 69 -32.25 3.15 22.71
N GLU A 70 -33.09 2.13 22.95
CA GLU A 70 -32.60 0.78 23.19
C GLU A 70 -31.93 0.31 21.90
N PHE A 71 -30.60 0.34 21.87
CA PHE A 71 -29.80 -0.29 20.83
C PHE A 71 -29.82 -1.80 21.07
N VAL A 72 -30.74 -2.51 20.43
CA VAL A 72 -30.76 -3.98 20.43
C VAL A 72 -30.07 -4.46 19.16
N SER A 73 -28.98 -5.21 19.32
CA SER A 73 -28.29 -5.89 18.22
C SER A 73 -29.17 -7.03 17.70
N ASP A 74 -30.00 -6.76 16.69
CA ASP A 74 -30.86 -7.76 16.02
C ASP A 74 -30.11 -8.55 14.92
N ALA A 75 -28.80 -8.40 14.79
CA ALA A 75 -28.03 -8.73 13.59
C ALA A 75 -27.33 -10.10 13.62
N THR A 76 -28.08 -11.19 13.70
CA THR A 76 -27.57 -12.51 13.26
C THR A 76 -28.54 -13.14 12.29
N LEU A 77 -28.03 -13.56 11.12
CA LEU A 77 -28.85 -14.25 10.13
C LEU A 77 -29.40 -15.56 10.70
N PRO A 78 -30.61 -15.98 10.30
CA PRO A 78 -31.16 -17.26 10.72
C PRO A 78 -30.20 -18.41 10.44
N MET A 79 -29.91 -19.23 11.46
CA MET A 79 -29.02 -20.38 11.29
C MET A 79 -29.76 -21.58 10.67
N ARG A 80 -29.06 -22.37 9.86
CA ARG A 80 -29.52 -23.67 9.34
C ARG A 80 -28.44 -24.75 9.48
N ASP A 81 -28.85 -26.01 9.49
CA ASP A 81 -27.92 -27.12 9.37
C ASP A 81 -27.67 -27.38 7.88
N LEU A 82 -26.40 -27.54 7.51
CA LEU A 82 -25.95 -27.87 6.17
C LEU A 82 -25.09 -29.14 6.22
N GLU A 83 -25.46 -30.16 5.46
CA GLU A 83 -24.66 -31.39 5.36
C GLU A 83 -23.48 -31.15 4.41
N PHE A 84 -22.28 -31.49 4.85
CA PHE A 84 -21.09 -31.56 4.02
C PHE A 84 -20.77 -33.03 3.80
N ARG A 85 -20.58 -33.41 2.54
CA ARG A 85 -20.18 -34.73 2.10
C ARG A 85 -18.94 -34.58 1.24
N VAL A 86 -17.85 -35.20 1.66
CA VAL A 86 -16.56 -35.06 0.99
C VAL A 86 -16.00 -36.43 0.64
N ARG A 87 -15.53 -36.58 -0.60
CA ARG A 87 -14.72 -37.71 -1.03
C ARG A 87 -13.25 -37.37 -0.84
N VAL A 88 -12.49 -38.23 -0.18
CA VAL A 88 -11.05 -38.10 0.05
C VAL A 88 -10.25 -38.83 -1.04
N PRO A 89 -9.00 -38.46 -1.32
CA PRO A 89 -8.19 -39.13 -2.33
C PRO A 89 -7.78 -40.54 -1.88
N ASP A 90 -7.47 -41.42 -2.84
CA ASP A 90 -7.15 -42.84 -2.59
C ASP A 90 -5.93 -43.06 -1.66
N ASN A 91 -5.02 -42.08 -1.59
CA ASN A 91 -3.85 -42.09 -0.71
C ASN A 91 -4.12 -41.52 0.69
N HIS A 92 -5.37 -41.20 1.03
CA HIS A 92 -5.75 -40.74 2.37
C HIS A 92 -5.28 -41.75 3.45
N PRO A 93 -4.52 -41.32 4.46
CA PRO A 93 -3.99 -42.24 5.47
C PRO A 93 -5.09 -42.96 6.25
N ALA A 94 -4.98 -44.27 6.36
CA ALA A 94 -6.00 -45.09 6.99
C ALA A 94 -6.14 -44.77 8.50
N GLY A 95 -7.37 -44.44 8.91
CA GLY A 95 -7.70 -44.15 10.31
C GLY A 95 -7.58 -42.68 10.70
N ASP A 96 -7.11 -41.82 9.79
CA ASP A 96 -7.17 -40.38 9.98
C ASP A 96 -8.61 -39.89 9.85
N ARG A 97 -8.96 -38.91 10.69
CA ARG A 97 -10.26 -38.24 10.61
C ARG A 97 -10.24 -37.14 9.56
N ILE A 98 -11.44 -36.68 9.20
CA ILE A 98 -11.63 -35.45 8.44
C ILE A 98 -12.37 -34.44 9.29
N VAL A 99 -11.84 -33.22 9.39
CA VAL A 99 -12.45 -32.10 10.10
C VAL A 99 -12.82 -31.03 9.08
N LEU A 100 -14.09 -30.65 9.04
CA LEU A 100 -14.56 -29.44 8.37
C LEU A 100 -14.32 -28.25 9.28
N MET A 101 -13.66 -27.22 8.78
CA MET A 101 -13.44 -25.96 9.47
C MET A 101 -14.17 -24.83 8.74
N THR A 102 -15.17 -24.22 9.38
CA THR A 102 -15.81 -22.99 8.87
C THR A 102 -15.14 -21.76 9.48
N MET A 103 -14.92 -20.73 8.66
CA MET A 103 -14.11 -19.57 9.02
C MET A 103 -14.94 -18.28 8.95
N PRO A 104 -15.07 -17.51 10.04
CA PRO A 104 -15.68 -16.20 9.99
C PRO A 104 -14.82 -15.24 9.17
N PRO A 105 -15.40 -14.20 8.56
CA PRO A 105 -14.63 -13.20 7.85
C PRO A 105 -13.75 -12.38 8.80
N GLY A 106 -12.46 -12.25 8.47
CA GLY A 106 -11.49 -11.52 9.28
C GLY A 106 -10.78 -12.28 10.40
N ASN A 107 -11.17 -13.52 10.71
CA ASN A 107 -10.42 -14.35 11.65
C ASN A 107 -10.33 -15.81 11.17
N VAL A 108 -9.09 -16.29 10.97
CA VAL A 108 -8.83 -17.67 10.54
C VAL A 108 -8.67 -18.65 11.70
N ILE A 109 -8.60 -18.15 12.94
CA ILE A 109 -8.33 -18.92 14.15
C ILE A 109 -9.63 -19.35 14.85
N ASN A 110 -10.62 -18.45 14.90
CA ASN A 110 -11.92 -18.73 15.52
C ASN A 110 -12.83 -19.48 14.55
N THR A 111 -12.58 -20.77 14.40
CA THR A 111 -13.27 -21.64 13.44
C THR A 111 -14.21 -22.60 14.16
N GLN A 112 -15.42 -22.79 13.62
CA GLN A 112 -16.22 -23.94 14.02
C GLN A 112 -15.62 -25.17 13.35
N ARG A 113 -15.42 -26.22 14.14
CA ARG A 113 -14.86 -27.49 13.70
C ARG A 113 -15.93 -28.57 13.78
N VAL A 114 -16.11 -29.31 12.70
CA VAL A 114 -17.04 -30.44 12.63
C VAL A 114 -16.25 -31.66 12.16
N GLU A 115 -16.05 -32.63 13.05
CA GLU A 115 -15.51 -33.92 12.67
C GLU A 115 -16.54 -34.67 11.81
N LEU A 116 -16.11 -35.17 10.66
CA LEU A 116 -16.97 -35.86 9.70
C LEU A 116 -16.91 -37.37 9.94
N GLU A 117 -18.07 -38.02 9.85
CA GLU A 117 -18.20 -39.46 9.99
C GLU A 117 -17.94 -40.16 8.65
N GLN A 118 -17.10 -41.19 8.67
CA GLN A 118 -16.86 -42.04 7.50
C GLN A 118 -18.11 -42.83 7.11
N ASP A 119 -18.45 -42.84 5.82
CA ASP A 119 -19.55 -43.64 5.29
C ASP A 119 -19.20 -45.14 5.38
N LYS A 120 -20.13 -45.93 5.93
CA LYS A 120 -19.95 -47.39 6.12
C LYS A 120 -19.96 -48.17 4.80
N SER A 121 -20.55 -47.60 3.75
CA SER A 121 -20.71 -48.22 2.44
C SER A 121 -19.62 -47.81 1.44
N ASP A 122 -18.98 -46.66 1.65
CA ASP A 122 -17.85 -46.17 0.86
C ASP A 122 -16.80 -45.52 1.79
N PRO A 123 -15.70 -46.21 2.12
CA PRO A 123 -14.69 -45.70 3.06
C PRO A 123 -13.94 -44.44 2.56
N ALA A 124 -14.09 -44.06 1.29
CA ALA A 124 -13.55 -42.82 0.75
C ALA A 124 -14.47 -41.61 0.96
N VAL A 125 -15.67 -41.79 1.52
CA VAL A 125 -16.65 -40.71 1.71
C VAL A 125 -16.80 -40.42 3.20
N TYR A 126 -16.79 -39.13 3.56
CA TYR A 126 -17.03 -38.63 4.90
C TYR A 126 -18.17 -37.62 4.87
N SER A 127 -18.98 -37.56 5.94
CA SER A 127 -20.08 -36.60 6.02
C SER A 127 -20.36 -36.09 7.43
N GLY A 128 -20.90 -34.88 7.54
CA GLY A 128 -21.24 -34.25 8.81
C GLY A 128 -22.07 -32.99 8.59
N LYS A 129 -22.66 -32.44 9.67
CA LYS A 129 -23.49 -31.24 9.59
C LYS A 129 -22.84 -30.07 10.30
N ALA A 130 -22.72 -28.94 9.60
CA ALA A 130 -22.33 -27.67 10.20
C ALA A 130 -23.56 -26.78 10.39
N ARG A 131 -23.54 -26.02 11.49
CA ARG A 131 -24.57 -25.00 11.78
C ARG A 131 -24.09 -23.66 11.23
N VAL A 132 -24.74 -23.15 10.19
CA VAL A 132 -24.27 -22.02 9.37
C VAL A 132 -25.36 -20.98 9.13
N GLU A 133 -24.98 -19.75 8.84
CA GLU A 133 -25.89 -18.64 8.58
C GLU A 133 -26.56 -18.78 7.20
N LYS A 134 -27.89 -18.62 7.15
CA LYS A 134 -28.65 -18.59 5.90
C LYS A 134 -28.34 -17.31 5.12
N GLY A 135 -28.04 -17.47 3.83
CA GLY A 135 -27.68 -16.38 2.91
C GLY A 135 -26.19 -16.05 2.87
N ALA A 136 -25.40 -16.61 3.80
CA ALA A 136 -23.97 -16.33 3.87
C ALA A 136 -23.20 -16.85 2.65
N ILE A 137 -22.13 -16.15 2.28
CA ILE A 137 -21.03 -16.71 1.51
C ILE A 137 -20.04 -17.29 2.53
N LEU A 138 -20.24 -18.56 2.84
CA LEU A 138 -19.49 -19.27 3.87
C LEU A 138 -18.10 -19.64 3.37
N ARG A 139 -17.08 -19.29 4.13
CA ARG A 139 -15.70 -19.75 3.95
C ARG A 139 -15.44 -21.01 4.77
N TYR A 140 -14.86 -22.05 4.16
CA TYR A 140 -14.57 -23.31 4.85
C TYR A 140 -13.37 -24.07 4.25
N THR A 141 -12.88 -25.11 4.92
CA THR A 141 -11.87 -26.04 4.37
C THR A 141 -11.95 -27.41 5.07
N TYR A 142 -11.31 -28.42 4.48
CA TYR A 142 -11.10 -29.74 5.07
C TYR A 142 -9.66 -29.92 5.56
N ASP A 143 -9.51 -30.46 6.76
CA ASP A 143 -8.22 -30.76 7.38
C ASP A 143 -8.24 -32.18 7.98
N ARG A 144 -7.07 -32.79 8.17
CA ARG A 144 -6.94 -34.06 8.93
C ARG A 144 -6.56 -33.84 10.39
N TRP A 145 -6.21 -32.59 10.72
CA TRP A 145 -5.74 -32.18 12.03
C TRP A 145 -6.86 -31.66 12.95
N ASP A 146 -6.79 -31.92 14.26
CA ASP A 146 -7.67 -31.31 15.29
C ASP A 146 -6.94 -30.51 16.38
N GLY A 147 -5.60 -30.41 16.30
CA GLY A 147 -4.79 -29.85 17.37
C GLY A 147 -5.03 -28.36 17.57
N MET A 148 -4.57 -27.82 18.70
CA MET A 148 -4.74 -26.41 19.07
C MET A 148 -3.46 -25.57 18.95
N SER A 149 -2.32 -26.16 18.53
CA SER A 149 -1.07 -25.40 18.39
C SER A 149 -1.00 -24.68 17.06
N ILE A 150 -0.69 -23.38 17.08
CA ILE A 150 -0.41 -22.63 15.84
C ILE A 150 0.79 -23.20 15.07
N ASP A 151 1.71 -23.87 15.79
CA ASP A 151 2.79 -24.67 15.23
C ASP A 151 2.20 -25.86 14.45
N GLY A 152 2.33 -25.83 13.12
CA GLY A 152 1.78 -26.85 12.23
C GLY A 152 0.37 -26.56 11.69
N TRP A 153 -0.18 -25.36 11.92
CA TRP A 153 -1.44 -24.92 11.32
C TRP A 153 -1.45 -25.16 9.81
N SER A 154 -2.50 -25.79 9.29
CA SER A 154 -2.70 -26.15 7.87
C SER A 154 -1.72 -27.18 7.28
N ALA A 155 -0.80 -27.76 8.06
CA ALA A 155 0.17 -28.73 7.53
C ALA A 155 -0.49 -29.99 6.96
N GLN A 156 -1.72 -30.31 7.41
CA GLN A 156 -2.50 -31.46 6.94
C GLN A 156 -3.77 -31.07 6.16
N ARG A 157 -3.86 -29.80 5.77
CA ARG A 157 -5.00 -29.27 5.04
C ARG A 157 -5.10 -29.89 3.66
N GLU A 158 -6.32 -29.91 3.13
CA GLU A 158 -6.54 -30.16 1.72
C GLU A 158 -5.68 -29.22 0.85
N THR A 159 -5.28 -29.71 -0.32
CA THR A 159 -4.68 -28.89 -1.37
C THR A 159 -5.10 -29.43 -2.74
N VAL A 160 -4.91 -28.63 -3.78
CA VAL A 160 -5.05 -29.06 -5.19
C VAL A 160 -3.72 -29.42 -5.84
N GLU A 161 -2.61 -28.93 -5.29
CA GLU A 161 -1.26 -29.18 -5.80
C GLU A 161 -0.20 -28.95 -4.70
N ASP A 162 1.06 -29.30 -4.97
CA ASP A 162 2.12 -29.33 -3.96
C ASP A 162 2.51 -27.93 -3.45
N LEU A 163 2.47 -26.91 -4.32
CA LEU A 163 2.91 -25.54 -4.00
C LEU A 163 1.77 -24.63 -3.47
N TYR A 164 0.52 -25.10 -3.47
CA TYR A 164 -0.62 -24.31 -3.01
C TYR A 164 -0.76 -24.37 -1.48
N GLU A 165 -0.36 -23.30 -0.78
CA GLU A 165 -0.22 -23.32 0.69
C GLU A 165 -1.49 -22.95 1.46
N PHE A 166 -2.33 -22.07 0.92
CA PHE A 166 -3.46 -21.50 1.66
C PHE A 166 -4.80 -21.81 0.98
N VAL A 167 -5.42 -22.93 1.39
CA VAL A 167 -6.69 -23.37 0.80
C VAL A 167 -7.87 -22.96 1.68
N ASN A 168 -8.86 -22.33 1.04
CA ASN A 168 -10.20 -22.18 1.57
C ASN A 168 -11.23 -22.24 0.43
N ARG A 169 -12.34 -22.92 0.66
CA ARG A 169 -13.49 -23.00 -0.23
C ARG A 169 -14.54 -21.94 0.13
N TYR A 170 -15.43 -21.65 -0.82
CA TYR A 170 -16.63 -20.85 -0.61
C TYR A 170 -17.89 -21.64 -0.95
N VAL A 171 -18.99 -21.35 -0.25
CA VAL A 171 -20.33 -21.83 -0.58
C VAL A 171 -21.36 -20.76 -0.25
N MET A 172 -22.32 -20.54 -1.15
CA MET A 172 -23.50 -19.71 -0.86
C MET A 172 -24.57 -20.57 -0.18
N VAL A 173 -24.92 -20.19 1.05
CA VAL A 173 -25.88 -20.92 1.89
C VAL A 173 -27.32 -20.50 1.51
N THR A 174 -27.82 -21.03 0.39
CA THR A 174 -29.18 -20.75 -0.09
C THR A 174 -30.25 -21.59 0.64
N ASP A 175 -31.52 -21.26 0.45
CA ASP A 175 -32.63 -22.06 0.99
C ASP A 175 -32.71 -23.46 0.39
N GLN A 176 -32.29 -23.60 -0.86
CA GLN A 176 -32.38 -24.83 -1.65
C GLN A 176 -31.15 -25.73 -1.47
N LEU A 177 -30.11 -25.27 -0.78
CA LEU A 177 -28.88 -26.03 -0.57
C LEU A 177 -28.97 -26.85 0.73
N ASP A 178 -29.15 -28.16 0.58
CA ASP A 178 -29.20 -29.10 1.72
C ASP A 178 -27.91 -29.89 1.94
N VAL A 179 -27.15 -30.14 0.86
CA VAL A 179 -25.91 -30.92 0.88
C VAL A 179 -24.83 -30.24 0.04
N VAL A 180 -23.62 -30.13 0.58
CA VAL A 180 -22.41 -29.77 -0.16
C VAL A 180 -21.65 -31.04 -0.50
N ASN A 181 -21.49 -31.32 -1.80
CA ASN A 181 -20.70 -32.44 -2.28
C ASN A 181 -19.35 -31.93 -2.76
N ASP A 182 -18.27 -32.38 -2.12
CA ASP A 182 -16.90 -31.99 -2.44
C ASP A 182 -16.02 -33.21 -2.72
N THR A 183 -14.93 -32.96 -3.43
CA THR A 183 -13.79 -33.88 -3.54
C THR A 183 -12.54 -33.16 -3.05
N VAL A 184 -11.80 -33.78 -2.13
CA VAL A 184 -10.44 -33.34 -1.76
C VAL A 184 -9.49 -33.92 -2.80
N ALA A 185 -8.70 -33.04 -3.43
CA ALA A 185 -7.77 -33.41 -4.47
C ALA A 185 -6.53 -34.09 -3.89
N LEU A 186 -5.89 -33.45 -2.90
CA LEU A 186 -4.66 -33.88 -2.23
C LEU A 186 -4.66 -33.42 -0.76
N TRP A 187 -3.71 -33.92 0.02
CA TRP A 187 -3.38 -33.42 1.36
C TRP A 187 -1.94 -32.87 1.35
N ARG A 188 -1.69 -31.71 1.98
CA ARG A 188 -0.37 -31.03 1.92
C ARG A 188 0.82 -31.89 2.35
N ASP A 189 0.64 -32.75 3.34
CA ASP A 189 1.66 -33.65 3.91
C ASP A 189 1.61 -35.07 3.32
N VAL A 190 0.70 -35.36 2.38
CA VAL A 190 0.59 -36.68 1.73
C VAL A 190 0.67 -36.49 0.22
N PRO A 191 1.86 -36.70 -0.38
CA PRO A 191 2.05 -36.58 -1.82
C PRO A 191 1.10 -37.50 -2.60
N GLY A 192 0.57 -36.98 -3.70
CA GLY A 192 -0.29 -37.72 -4.61
C GLY A 192 -0.06 -37.30 -6.07
N PRO A 193 -0.64 -38.03 -7.03
CA PRO A 193 -0.57 -37.63 -8.42
C PRO A 193 -1.32 -36.30 -8.63
N GLN A 194 -0.77 -35.43 -9.48
CA GLN A 194 -1.49 -34.27 -9.98
C GLN A 194 -2.69 -34.71 -10.84
N HIS A 195 -3.76 -33.94 -10.80
CA HIS A 195 -4.97 -34.20 -11.58
C HIS A 195 -4.92 -33.50 -12.94
N ASP A 196 -5.64 -34.02 -13.93
CA ASP A 196 -5.65 -33.49 -15.30
C ASP A 196 -6.97 -32.76 -15.66
N GLY A 197 -7.87 -32.58 -14.68
CA GLY A 197 -9.12 -31.86 -14.85
C GLY A 197 -8.91 -30.35 -14.90
N ALA A 198 -9.62 -29.69 -15.80
CA ALA A 198 -9.62 -28.23 -15.93
C ALA A 198 -11.03 -27.71 -16.16
N VAL A 199 -11.29 -26.50 -15.69
CA VAL A 199 -12.53 -25.76 -15.92
C VAL A 199 -12.17 -24.41 -16.51
N SER A 200 -12.81 -24.06 -17.63
CA SER A 200 -12.78 -22.70 -18.17
C SER A 200 -14.18 -22.13 -18.20
N GLY A 201 -14.30 -20.81 -18.23
CA GLY A 201 -15.60 -20.20 -18.33
C GLY A 201 -15.56 -18.72 -18.62
N THR A 202 -16.75 -18.15 -18.71
CA THR A 202 -16.96 -16.70 -18.89
C THR A 202 -18.02 -16.21 -17.93
N VAL A 203 -17.80 -15.04 -17.35
CA VAL A 203 -18.71 -14.33 -16.47
C VAL A 203 -19.11 -13.02 -17.16
N VAL A 204 -20.40 -12.85 -17.39
CA VAL A 204 -20.97 -11.63 -18.00
C VAL A 204 -22.01 -11.00 -17.09
N ASP A 205 -22.20 -9.70 -17.24
CA ASP A 205 -23.30 -8.98 -16.64
C ASP A 205 -24.60 -9.40 -17.36
N SER A 206 -25.60 -9.79 -16.59
CA SER A 206 -26.84 -10.35 -17.14
C SER A 206 -27.77 -9.31 -17.77
N ALA A 207 -27.57 -8.02 -17.49
CA ALA A 207 -28.40 -6.93 -18.01
C ALA A 207 -27.85 -6.37 -19.34
N SER A 208 -26.54 -6.17 -19.40
CA SER A 208 -25.82 -5.60 -20.54
C SER A 208 -25.25 -6.66 -21.48
N GLY A 209 -24.87 -7.83 -20.95
CA GLY A 209 -24.12 -8.85 -21.67
C GLY A 209 -22.61 -8.60 -21.71
N GLU A 210 -22.13 -7.50 -21.11
CA GLU A 210 -20.71 -7.16 -21.08
C GLU A 210 -19.93 -8.07 -20.12
N PRO A 211 -18.63 -8.28 -20.34
CA PRO A 211 -17.78 -9.01 -19.41
C PRO A 211 -17.75 -8.42 -18.00
N VAL A 212 -17.85 -9.26 -16.97
CA VAL A 212 -17.55 -8.83 -15.59
C VAL A 212 -16.07 -9.07 -15.34
N ILE A 213 -15.32 -7.98 -15.18
CA ILE A 213 -13.87 -8.00 -15.00
C ILE A 213 -13.53 -8.09 -13.51
N ASP A 214 -12.45 -8.79 -13.17
CA ASP A 214 -11.94 -8.92 -11.80
C ASP A 214 -12.92 -9.59 -10.81
N ALA A 215 -13.91 -10.34 -11.31
CA ALA A 215 -14.76 -11.16 -10.47
C ALA A 215 -13.96 -12.35 -9.91
N THR A 216 -14.01 -12.55 -8.60
CA THR A 216 -13.37 -13.70 -7.96
C THR A 216 -14.16 -14.96 -8.28
N VAL A 217 -13.49 -15.98 -8.81
CA VAL A 217 -14.03 -17.31 -9.08
C VAL A 217 -13.32 -18.32 -8.18
N SER A 218 -14.08 -19.00 -7.32
CA SER A 218 -13.58 -20.04 -6.42
C SER A 218 -14.08 -21.42 -6.82
N ILE A 219 -13.16 -22.35 -7.09
CA ILE A 219 -13.45 -23.75 -7.44
C ILE A 219 -12.53 -24.67 -6.64
N SER A 220 -13.11 -25.56 -5.82
CA SER A 220 -12.34 -26.48 -4.95
C SER A 220 -11.27 -25.81 -4.08
N GLY A 221 -11.46 -24.54 -3.76
CA GLY A 221 -10.53 -23.76 -2.94
C GLY A 221 -9.39 -23.12 -3.73
N VAL A 222 -9.31 -23.32 -5.04
CA VAL A 222 -8.51 -22.48 -5.95
C VAL A 222 -9.31 -21.22 -6.25
N HIS A 223 -8.65 -20.07 -6.17
CA HIS A 223 -9.23 -18.79 -6.52
C HIS A 223 -8.51 -18.22 -7.73
N THR A 224 -9.28 -17.72 -8.68
CA THR A 224 -8.79 -16.95 -9.83
C THR A 224 -9.68 -15.72 -10.01
N ALA A 225 -9.32 -14.82 -10.91
CA ALA A 225 -10.17 -13.71 -11.30
C ALA A 225 -10.58 -13.84 -12.76
N THR A 226 -11.61 -13.09 -13.15
CA THR A 226 -11.95 -12.94 -14.55
C THR A 226 -11.06 -11.90 -15.21
N ASP A 227 -10.59 -12.21 -16.42
CA ASP A 227 -9.85 -11.26 -17.26
C ASP A 227 -10.75 -10.19 -17.87
N TRP A 228 -10.20 -9.37 -18.76
CA TRP A 228 -10.90 -8.29 -19.44
C TRP A 228 -12.04 -8.78 -20.37
N LEU A 229 -12.03 -10.05 -20.78
CA LEU A 229 -13.11 -10.71 -21.52
C LEU A 229 -14.08 -11.46 -20.61
N GLY A 230 -13.93 -11.33 -19.29
CA GLY A 230 -14.75 -12.02 -18.31
C GLY A 230 -14.39 -13.51 -18.21
N LYS A 231 -13.28 -13.94 -18.81
CA LYS A 231 -12.88 -15.35 -18.86
C LYS A 231 -12.04 -15.72 -17.65
N PHE A 232 -12.14 -16.99 -17.26
CA PHE A 232 -11.30 -17.58 -16.22
C PHE A 232 -10.93 -19.02 -16.57
N ARG A 233 -9.89 -19.54 -15.94
CA ARG A 233 -9.48 -20.95 -16.01
C ARG A 233 -8.94 -21.42 -14.66
N VAL A 234 -9.30 -22.63 -14.29
CA VAL A 234 -8.78 -23.35 -13.12
C VAL A 234 -8.35 -24.75 -13.55
N GLU A 235 -7.16 -25.17 -13.15
CA GLU A 235 -6.55 -26.46 -13.52
C GLU A 235 -6.33 -27.35 -12.29
N ASN A 236 -5.76 -28.53 -12.50
CA ASN A 236 -5.40 -29.49 -11.45
C ASN A 236 -6.59 -29.92 -10.57
N LEU A 237 -7.78 -30.01 -11.17
CA LEU A 237 -9.00 -30.43 -10.47
C LEU A 237 -9.23 -31.95 -10.58
N PRO A 238 -9.53 -32.65 -9.47
CA PRO A 238 -9.80 -34.09 -9.50
C PRO A 238 -11.12 -34.38 -10.21
N PRO A 239 -11.30 -35.55 -10.86
CA PRO A 239 -12.60 -35.94 -11.40
C PRO A 239 -13.67 -36.03 -10.29
N GLY A 240 -14.89 -35.61 -10.59
CA GLY A 240 -16.01 -35.67 -9.64
C GLY A 240 -16.82 -34.37 -9.58
N PRO A 241 -17.66 -34.20 -8.53
CA PRO A 241 -18.48 -33.02 -8.35
C PRO A 241 -17.64 -31.82 -7.90
N HIS A 242 -17.96 -30.66 -8.47
CA HIS A 242 -17.38 -29.37 -8.10
C HIS A 242 -18.44 -28.30 -7.99
N ARG A 243 -18.07 -27.22 -7.32
CA ARG A 243 -18.83 -25.99 -7.26
C ARG A 243 -17.94 -24.83 -7.65
N ALA A 244 -18.47 -23.96 -8.50
CA ALA A 244 -17.93 -22.61 -8.69
C ALA A 244 -18.76 -21.63 -7.87
N VAL A 245 -18.11 -20.76 -7.10
CA VAL A 245 -18.72 -19.58 -6.47
C VAL A 245 -18.07 -18.34 -7.05
N VAL A 246 -18.88 -17.42 -7.55
CA VAL A 246 -18.43 -16.19 -8.20
C VAL A 246 -19.02 -14.97 -7.51
N PHE A 247 -18.17 -14.00 -7.19
CA PHE A 247 -18.54 -12.74 -6.54
C PHE A 247 -17.52 -11.64 -6.86
N THR A 248 -17.92 -10.37 -6.71
CA THR A 248 -17.04 -9.21 -6.89
C THR A 248 -16.57 -8.66 -5.54
N THR A 249 -15.44 -7.95 -5.54
CA THR A 249 -14.82 -7.34 -4.35
C THR A 249 -15.72 -6.33 -3.65
N LEU A 250 -16.55 -5.61 -4.42
CA LEU A 250 -17.50 -4.61 -3.93
C LEU A 250 -18.87 -5.21 -3.55
N GLY A 251 -19.23 -6.36 -4.13
CA GLY A 251 -20.60 -6.89 -4.09
C GLY A 251 -21.56 -6.24 -5.09
N ASP A 252 -21.05 -5.44 -6.02
CA ASP A 252 -21.80 -4.72 -7.07
C ASP A 252 -22.51 -5.63 -8.08
N HIS A 253 -22.23 -6.94 -8.04
CA HIS A 253 -22.98 -7.97 -8.72
C HIS A 253 -23.40 -9.05 -7.71
N ARG A 254 -24.64 -9.52 -7.82
CA ARG A 254 -25.15 -10.60 -6.98
C ARG A 254 -24.31 -11.86 -7.19
N ALA A 255 -23.73 -12.36 -6.11
CA ALA A 255 -22.94 -13.58 -6.13
C ALA A 255 -23.75 -14.76 -6.69
N LYS A 256 -23.06 -15.70 -7.33
CA LYS A 256 -23.68 -16.87 -7.94
C LYS A 256 -22.87 -18.11 -7.64
N GLN A 257 -23.55 -19.24 -7.51
CA GLN A 257 -22.90 -20.54 -7.46
C GLN A 257 -23.52 -21.52 -8.45
N VAL A 258 -22.69 -22.39 -9.03
CA VAL A 258 -23.12 -23.49 -9.90
C VAL A 258 -22.40 -24.78 -9.53
N GLU A 259 -23.11 -25.89 -9.67
CA GLU A 259 -22.55 -27.23 -9.51
C GLU A 259 -22.33 -27.86 -10.88
N PHE A 260 -21.22 -28.57 -11.03
CA PHE A 260 -20.87 -29.29 -12.25
C PHE A 260 -20.04 -30.53 -11.88
N SER A 261 -19.68 -31.35 -12.86
CA SER A 261 -18.83 -32.52 -12.61
C SER A 261 -17.79 -32.67 -13.70
N ILE A 262 -16.54 -32.83 -13.30
CA ILE A 262 -15.43 -33.02 -14.22
C ILE A 262 -15.27 -34.50 -14.53
N ALA A 263 -15.24 -34.85 -15.81
CA ALA A 263 -14.83 -36.17 -16.28
C ALA A 263 -13.29 -36.23 -16.38
N SER A 264 -12.71 -37.42 -16.19
CA SER A 264 -11.25 -37.61 -16.28
C SER A 264 -10.70 -37.13 -17.64
N GLY A 265 -9.65 -36.29 -17.61
CA GLY A 265 -8.93 -35.78 -18.78
C GLY A 265 -9.72 -34.87 -19.74
N ALA A 266 -10.93 -34.42 -19.39
CA ALA A 266 -11.73 -33.52 -20.24
C ALA A 266 -11.89 -32.13 -19.59
N PRO A 267 -11.58 -31.04 -20.30
CA PRO A 267 -11.90 -29.70 -19.81
C PRO A 267 -13.42 -29.50 -19.79
N GLU A 268 -13.93 -28.92 -18.71
CA GLU A 268 -15.32 -28.50 -18.58
C GLU A 268 -15.44 -27.01 -18.89
N GLU A 269 -16.49 -26.61 -19.60
CA GLU A 269 -16.77 -25.20 -19.90
C GLU A 269 -18.07 -24.76 -19.21
N ILE A 270 -18.01 -23.69 -18.41
CA ILE A 270 -19.17 -23.13 -17.74
C ILE A 270 -19.38 -21.66 -18.11
N SER A 271 -20.61 -21.29 -18.43
CA SER A 271 -20.98 -19.89 -18.66
C SER A 271 -21.83 -19.38 -17.51
N LEU A 272 -21.44 -18.23 -16.97
CA LEU A 272 -22.05 -17.60 -15.81
C LEU A 272 -22.51 -16.21 -16.17
N SER A 273 -23.66 -15.82 -15.63
CA SER A 273 -24.19 -14.46 -15.73
C SER A 273 -24.52 -13.97 -14.34
N LEU A 274 -24.00 -12.80 -13.97
CA LEU A 274 -24.25 -12.15 -12.69
C LEU A 274 -25.28 -11.04 -12.85
N GLU A 275 -26.16 -10.88 -11.87
CA GLU A 275 -27.12 -9.78 -11.84
C GLU A 275 -26.45 -8.54 -11.24
N PRO A 276 -26.46 -7.37 -11.90
CA PRO A 276 -25.96 -6.15 -11.29
C PRO A 276 -26.80 -5.81 -10.07
N ALA A 277 -26.16 -5.40 -8.99
CA ALA A 277 -26.81 -5.07 -7.73
C ALA A 277 -26.96 -3.55 -7.58
N ALA A 278 -28.09 -3.12 -7.01
CA ALA A 278 -28.31 -1.70 -6.73
C ALA A 278 -27.46 -1.26 -5.54
N MET A 279 -26.81 -0.09 -5.66
CA MET A 279 -26.11 0.54 -4.55
C MET A 279 -27.10 1.03 -3.47
N VAL A 280 -26.75 0.78 -2.22
CA VAL A 280 -27.52 1.08 -1.01
C VAL A 280 -26.56 1.74 -0.01
N PRO A 281 -26.67 3.07 0.25
CA PRO A 281 -26.06 3.69 1.42
C PRO A 281 -26.64 3.06 2.70
N VAL A 282 -25.79 2.38 3.45
CA VAL A 282 -26.11 1.75 4.73
C VAL A 282 -25.38 2.49 5.84
N THR A 283 -26.13 3.08 6.75
CA THR A 283 -25.61 3.71 7.96
C THR A 283 -25.44 2.68 9.07
N PHE A 284 -24.21 2.42 9.48
CA PHE A 284 -23.91 1.74 10.74
C PHE A 284 -24.06 2.74 11.87
N ASP A 285 -24.90 2.42 12.85
CA ASP A 285 -25.27 3.26 13.98
C ASP A 285 -25.05 2.48 15.28
N VAL A 286 -23.91 2.71 15.92
CA VAL A 286 -23.45 1.84 17.01
C VAL A 286 -23.49 2.56 18.36
N GLY A 287 -24.11 1.91 19.33
CA GLY A 287 -24.03 2.24 20.75
C GLY A 287 -22.69 1.78 21.33
N LEU A 288 -22.03 2.67 22.08
CA LEU A 288 -20.73 2.42 22.70
C LEU A 288 -20.88 2.26 24.22
N PRO A 289 -20.21 1.28 24.84
CA PRO A 289 -20.21 1.15 26.30
C PRO A 289 -19.49 2.33 26.96
N ASP A 290 -19.89 2.69 28.17
CA ASP A 290 -19.33 3.84 28.92
C ASP A 290 -17.81 3.77 29.12
N VAL A 291 -17.23 2.57 29.11
CA VAL A 291 -15.79 2.33 29.23
C VAL A 291 -15.00 2.65 27.95
N THR A 292 -15.67 2.97 26.84
CA THR A 292 -15.01 3.31 25.57
C THR A 292 -14.20 4.60 25.73
N PRO A 293 -12.87 4.59 25.51
CA PRO A 293 -12.06 5.80 25.63
C PRO A 293 -12.60 6.92 24.74
N SER A 294 -12.63 8.16 25.25
CA SER A 294 -13.18 9.31 24.52
C SER A 294 -12.35 9.72 23.32
N GLU A 295 -11.05 9.44 23.37
CA GLU A 295 -10.07 9.75 22.31
C GLU A 295 -9.94 8.62 21.28
N ALA A 296 -10.57 7.46 21.50
CA ALA A 296 -10.53 6.36 20.57
C ALA A 296 -11.39 6.66 19.34
N GLU A 297 -10.81 6.49 18.15
CA GLU A 297 -11.58 6.33 16.94
C GLU A 297 -12.16 4.91 16.87
N ILE A 298 -13.43 4.84 16.49
CA ILE A 298 -14.14 3.59 16.29
C ILE A 298 -14.12 3.30 14.80
N ALA A 299 -13.83 2.06 14.42
CA ALA A 299 -13.86 1.61 13.05
C ALA A 299 -14.76 0.39 12.87
N VAL A 300 -15.15 0.11 11.64
CA VAL A 300 -15.84 -1.13 11.28
C VAL A 300 -14.97 -1.94 10.32
N ALA A 301 -14.80 -3.23 10.63
CA ALA A 301 -13.96 -4.15 9.89
C ALA A 301 -14.79 -5.32 9.37
N GLY A 302 -14.67 -5.69 8.09
CA GLY A 302 -15.54 -6.70 7.50
C GLY A 302 -15.07 -7.34 6.20
N ASN A 303 -15.97 -8.11 5.60
CA ASN A 303 -15.71 -9.00 4.46
C ASN A 303 -15.87 -8.37 3.08
N LEU A 304 -15.90 -7.03 2.99
CA LEU A 304 -15.98 -6.28 1.73
C LEU A 304 -14.92 -5.18 1.68
N TYR A 305 -14.57 -4.70 0.48
CA TYR A 305 -13.60 -3.61 0.31
C TYR A 305 -13.97 -2.36 1.10
N GLN A 306 -15.25 -1.99 1.08
CA GLN A 306 -15.82 -0.85 1.81
C GLN A 306 -15.66 -0.97 3.33
N LEU A 307 -15.44 -2.19 3.83
CA LEU A 307 -15.23 -2.52 5.25
C LEU A 307 -13.76 -2.85 5.55
N GLY A 308 -12.84 -2.38 4.70
CA GLY A 308 -11.39 -2.59 4.82
C GLY A 308 -10.90 -3.94 4.32
N GLY A 309 -11.74 -4.77 3.74
CA GLY A 309 -11.35 -6.08 3.20
C GLY A 309 -10.39 -5.97 2.01
N ARG A 310 -9.35 -6.82 1.95
CA ARG A 310 -8.35 -6.86 0.86
C ARG A 310 -7.95 -8.29 0.45
N LEU A 311 -7.49 -8.43 -0.80
CA LEU A 311 -7.09 -9.70 -1.46
C LEU A 311 -5.56 -9.91 -1.56
N TYR A 312 -4.74 -9.23 -0.76
CA TYR A 312 -3.26 -9.29 -0.90
C TYR A 312 -2.58 -10.45 -0.14
N ALA A 313 -3.31 -11.11 0.76
CA ALA A 313 -2.87 -12.32 1.44
C ALA A 313 -4.12 -13.16 1.68
N TYR A 314 -4.29 -14.24 0.93
CA TYR A 314 -5.46 -15.07 1.08
C TYR A 314 -5.49 -15.71 2.48
N PRO A 315 -6.68 -15.69 3.12
CA PRO A 315 -7.97 -15.36 2.55
C PRO A 315 -8.31 -13.86 2.67
N PHE A 316 -9.31 -13.40 1.92
CA PHE A 316 -9.87 -12.05 2.07
C PHE A 316 -10.12 -11.71 3.56
N LYS A 317 -9.49 -10.63 4.03
CA LYS A 317 -9.52 -10.20 5.43
C LYS A 317 -9.51 -8.68 5.53
N PRO A 318 -10.10 -8.10 6.59
CA PRO A 318 -9.96 -6.69 6.87
C PRO A 318 -8.49 -6.33 7.11
N GLU A 319 -8.04 -5.27 6.45
CA GLU A 319 -6.74 -4.65 6.62
C GLU A 319 -6.87 -3.49 7.60
N ALA A 320 -6.08 -3.50 8.68
CA ALA A 320 -6.15 -2.52 9.75
C ALA A 320 -5.86 -1.09 9.25
N LEU A 321 -5.01 -0.96 8.22
CA LEU A 321 -4.72 0.33 7.59
C LEU A 321 -5.85 0.83 6.68
N ALA A 322 -6.84 0.00 6.34
CA ALA A 322 -7.91 0.35 5.40
C ALA A 322 -9.30 0.46 6.05
N LEU A 323 -9.38 0.41 7.38
CA LEU A 323 -10.68 0.38 8.06
C LEU A 323 -11.40 1.75 7.96
N PRO A 324 -12.68 1.77 7.56
CA PRO A 324 -13.50 2.98 7.65
C PRO A 324 -13.70 3.38 9.12
N VAL A 325 -13.40 4.65 9.42
CA VAL A 325 -13.58 5.27 10.74
C VAL A 325 -14.99 5.85 10.84
N LEU A 326 -15.61 5.68 12.01
CA LEU A 326 -16.94 6.20 12.33
C LEU A 326 -16.86 7.61 12.92
N ASP A 327 -17.81 8.45 12.52
CA ASP A 327 -18.07 9.74 13.13
C ASP A 327 -18.65 9.55 14.53
N ARG A 328 -17.95 10.01 15.55
CA ARG A 328 -18.37 9.88 16.95
C ARG A 328 -19.33 11.00 17.36
N HIS A 329 -20.43 10.63 18.01
CA HIS A 329 -21.47 11.54 18.50
C HIS A 329 -21.57 11.49 20.03
N GLY A 330 -20.63 12.16 20.71
CA GLY A 330 -20.54 12.12 22.17
C GLY A 330 -19.89 10.84 22.70
N SER A 331 -20.18 10.46 23.95
CA SER A 331 -19.51 9.32 24.58
C SER A 331 -20.08 7.96 24.19
N SER A 332 -21.36 7.88 23.82
CA SER A 332 -22.12 6.63 23.75
C SER A 332 -22.56 6.19 22.35
N ARG A 333 -22.17 6.91 21.29
CA ARG A 333 -22.66 6.64 19.93
C ARG A 333 -21.63 7.00 18.86
N ALA A 334 -21.55 6.21 17.80
CA ALA A 334 -20.79 6.52 16.58
C ALA A 334 -21.53 6.05 15.33
N THR A 335 -21.26 6.67 14.17
CA THR A 335 -21.92 6.33 12.91
C THR A 335 -20.98 6.37 11.71
N VAL A 336 -21.19 5.52 10.71
CA VAL A 336 -20.61 5.68 9.37
C VAL A 336 -21.64 5.26 8.33
N THR A 337 -21.68 5.94 7.18
CA THR A 337 -22.50 5.50 6.04
C THR A 337 -21.57 4.97 4.95
N LEU A 338 -21.81 3.73 4.53
CA LEU A 338 -21.03 3.06 3.49
C LEU A 338 -21.95 2.68 2.33
N ASP A 339 -21.45 2.85 1.11
CA ASP A 339 -22.14 2.41 -0.10
C ASP A 339 -21.93 0.91 -0.31
N LEU A 340 -22.93 0.14 0.09
CA LEU A 340 -23.01 -1.31 -0.09
C LEU A 340 -23.95 -1.66 -1.23
N TYR A 341 -24.12 -2.94 -1.54
CA TYR A 341 -24.92 -3.38 -2.69
C TYR A 341 -25.98 -4.40 -2.29
N GLU A 342 -27.17 -4.29 -2.88
CA GLU A 342 -28.32 -5.10 -2.53
C GLU A 342 -28.04 -6.61 -2.71
N GLY A 343 -28.40 -7.42 -1.70
CA GLY A 343 -28.21 -8.86 -1.71
C GLY A 343 -26.80 -9.32 -1.35
N THR A 344 -25.86 -8.40 -1.13
CA THR A 344 -24.51 -8.74 -0.65
C THR A 344 -24.55 -9.24 0.79
N TYR A 345 -23.85 -10.34 1.05
CA TYR A 345 -23.62 -10.82 2.41
C TYR A 345 -22.53 -10.00 3.08
N VAL A 346 -22.89 -9.36 4.18
CA VAL A 346 -22.01 -8.50 4.98
C VAL A 346 -21.78 -9.18 6.32
N SER A 347 -20.52 -9.31 6.70
CA SER A 347 -20.09 -9.78 8.02
C SER A 347 -18.98 -8.89 8.53
N TYR A 348 -19.14 -8.42 9.75
CA TYR A 348 -18.34 -7.32 10.29
C TYR A 348 -18.24 -7.35 11.81
N THR A 349 -17.29 -6.58 12.32
CA THR A 349 -17.09 -6.29 13.74
C THR A 349 -16.69 -4.84 13.92
N TYR A 350 -16.94 -4.28 15.10
CA TYR A 350 -16.48 -2.95 15.48
C TYR A 350 -15.12 -3.04 16.15
N THR A 351 -14.26 -2.05 15.94
CA THR A 351 -12.91 -2.05 16.49
C THR A 351 -12.47 -0.67 16.99
N LEU A 352 -11.47 -0.64 17.88
CA LEU A 352 -10.68 0.54 18.21
C LEU A 352 -9.51 0.71 17.21
N ARG A 353 -9.82 0.79 15.91
CA ARG A 353 -8.88 0.86 14.77
C ARG A 353 -7.87 -0.29 14.60
N SER A 354 -7.97 -1.36 15.40
CA SER A 354 -7.15 -2.57 15.24
C SER A 354 -8.01 -3.82 15.07
N VAL A 355 -7.72 -4.64 14.05
CA VAL A 355 -8.46 -5.87 13.74
C VAL A 355 -8.12 -7.05 14.67
N SER A 356 -6.92 -7.05 15.27
CA SER A 356 -6.46 -8.11 16.18
C SER A 356 -6.55 -7.70 17.63
N GLU A 357 -6.14 -6.47 17.93
CA GLU A 357 -6.02 -5.97 19.30
C GLU A 357 -7.19 -5.06 19.68
N GLY A 358 -8.18 -4.80 18.82
CA GLY A 358 -9.16 -3.74 19.03
C GLY A 358 -10.63 -4.16 18.93
N SER A 359 -10.91 -5.43 18.64
CA SER A 359 -12.24 -5.89 18.21
C SER A 359 -13.23 -6.10 19.35
N ASP A 360 -14.52 -5.84 19.08
CA ASP A 360 -15.66 -6.12 19.97
C ASP A 360 -15.66 -7.59 20.46
N GLN A 361 -15.88 -7.79 21.75
CA GLN A 361 -15.79 -9.09 22.44
C GLN A 361 -17.08 -9.44 23.18
N SER A 362 -17.36 -10.74 23.26
CA SER A 362 -18.36 -11.37 24.12
C SER A 362 -17.70 -12.37 25.07
N ASP A 363 -18.46 -13.00 25.96
CA ASP A 363 -17.99 -14.14 26.78
C ASP A 363 -17.58 -15.36 25.96
N SER A 364 -18.03 -15.45 24.70
CA SER A 364 -17.66 -16.49 23.75
C SER A 364 -16.49 -16.12 22.82
N GLY A 365 -15.91 -14.92 22.97
CA GLY A 365 -14.87 -14.39 22.10
C GLY A 365 -15.36 -13.26 21.18
N PRO A 366 -14.65 -12.96 20.08
CA PRO A 366 -14.95 -11.82 19.22
C PRO A 366 -16.38 -11.84 18.68
N VAL A 367 -17.03 -10.68 18.67
CA VAL A 367 -18.40 -10.51 18.17
C VAL A 367 -18.34 -10.20 16.68
N PHE A 368 -18.94 -11.09 15.89
CA PHE A 368 -19.21 -10.86 14.48
C PHE A 368 -20.71 -10.73 14.28
N ARG A 369 -21.10 -9.71 13.52
CA ARG A 369 -22.47 -9.47 13.09
C ARG A 369 -22.59 -9.76 11.62
N SER A 370 -23.79 -10.10 11.18
CA SER A 370 -24.04 -10.41 9.78
C SER A 370 -25.43 -9.97 9.32
N PHE A 371 -25.52 -9.60 8.05
CA PHE A 371 -26.79 -9.36 7.37
C PHE A 371 -26.63 -9.52 5.85
N ILE A 372 -27.76 -9.57 5.16
CA ILE A 372 -27.84 -9.40 3.72
C ILE A 372 -28.36 -7.99 3.46
N VAL A 373 -27.69 -7.21 2.62
CA VAL A 373 -28.11 -5.84 2.31
C VAL A 373 -29.50 -5.85 1.67
N ASP A 374 -30.46 -5.17 2.31
CA ASP A 374 -31.83 -4.99 1.82
C ASP A 374 -31.98 -3.57 1.26
N ALA A 375 -32.56 -3.42 0.07
CA ALA A 375 -32.78 -2.12 -0.57
C ALA A 375 -33.61 -1.13 0.28
N SER A 376 -34.46 -1.66 1.18
CA SER A 376 -35.33 -0.91 2.06
C SER A 376 -34.69 -0.58 3.42
N GLU A 377 -33.68 -1.32 3.86
CA GLU A 377 -33.03 -1.12 5.15
C GLU A 377 -31.75 -0.29 4.99
N ARG A 378 -31.80 0.96 5.47
CA ARG A 378 -30.72 1.94 5.30
C ARG A 378 -29.91 2.17 6.57
N THR A 379 -30.31 1.58 7.70
CA THR A 379 -29.64 1.81 8.99
C THR A 379 -29.53 0.51 9.76
N ARG A 380 -28.32 0.22 10.23
CA ARG A 380 -28.00 -0.89 11.11
C ARG A 380 -27.73 -0.34 12.50
N SER A 381 -28.62 -0.62 13.44
CA SER A 381 -28.45 -0.21 14.83
C SER A 381 -27.86 -1.35 15.66
N ASP A 382 -26.67 -1.13 16.20
CA ASP A 382 -25.94 -2.14 16.99
C ASP A 382 -25.48 -1.57 18.33
N THR A 383 -25.00 -2.45 19.21
CA THR A 383 -24.29 -2.08 20.43
C THR A 383 -23.01 -2.89 20.51
N VAL A 384 -21.88 -2.24 20.77
CA VAL A 384 -20.64 -2.93 21.16
C VAL A 384 -20.86 -3.59 22.51
N GLU A 385 -20.58 -4.89 22.62
CA GLU A 385 -20.78 -5.63 23.86
C GLU A 385 -19.73 -5.23 24.90
N ARG A 386 -18.45 -5.31 24.52
CA ARG A 386 -17.30 -4.82 25.30
C ARG A 386 -16.04 -4.81 24.45
N TRP A 387 -15.02 -4.07 24.89
CA TRP A 387 -13.71 -4.05 24.24
C TRP A 387 -12.74 -5.09 24.82
N HIS A 388 -12.73 -5.30 26.13
CA HIS A 388 -11.69 -6.09 26.80
C HIS A 388 -12.00 -7.59 26.86
N ASN A 389 -10.94 -8.39 26.95
CA ASN A 389 -11.04 -9.83 27.23
C ASN A 389 -11.07 -10.08 28.75
N GLY A 390 -12.14 -10.66 29.28
CA GLY A 390 -12.29 -10.90 30.72
C GLY A 390 -12.47 -9.60 31.50
N ASP A 391 -11.73 -9.42 32.59
CA ASP A 391 -11.77 -8.20 33.45
C ASP A 391 -10.54 -7.28 33.24
N TRP A 392 -9.82 -7.42 32.11
CA TRP A 392 -8.61 -6.62 31.88
C TRP A 392 -8.95 -5.15 31.58
N PRO A 393 -8.30 -4.19 32.25
CA PRO A 393 -8.52 -2.78 31.98
C PRO A 393 -7.91 -2.36 30.64
N ILE A 394 -8.55 -1.39 29.98
CA ILE A 394 -8.02 -0.78 28.74
C ILE A 394 -6.79 0.08 29.10
N THR A 395 -5.70 -0.10 28.35
CA THR A 395 -4.50 0.74 28.48
C THR A 395 -4.37 1.63 27.26
N THR A 396 -4.22 2.94 27.46
CA THR A 396 -3.96 3.91 26.38
C THR A 396 -2.45 4.06 26.18
N VAL A 397 -1.97 3.88 24.96
CA VAL A 397 -0.62 4.25 24.55
C VAL A 397 -0.69 5.64 23.93
N ARG A 398 -0.15 6.64 24.62
CA ARG A 398 -0.09 8.04 24.15
C ARG A 398 1.30 8.32 23.64
N VAL A 399 1.38 8.74 22.37
CA VAL A 399 2.64 9.02 21.68
C VAL A 399 2.67 10.51 21.32
N THR A 400 3.68 11.20 21.81
CA THR A 400 4.07 12.53 21.31
C THR A 400 5.14 12.35 20.23
N VAL A 401 4.94 12.96 19.06
CA VAL A 401 5.90 12.91 17.95
C VAL A 401 6.67 14.23 17.84
N PRO A 402 7.82 14.26 17.14
CA PRO A 402 8.57 15.50 17.00
C PRO A 402 7.88 16.52 16.08
N SER A 403 8.26 17.79 16.22
CA SER A 403 7.70 18.90 15.42
C SER A 403 8.01 18.84 13.92
N ASN A 404 9.06 18.12 13.52
CA ASN A 404 9.42 17.90 12.12
C ASN A 404 8.76 16.65 11.51
N THR A 405 7.77 16.05 12.17
CA THR A 405 6.96 14.98 11.60
C THR A 405 6.20 15.51 10.37
N THR A 406 6.35 14.84 9.23
CA THR A 406 5.72 15.25 7.96
C THR A 406 4.21 15.40 8.13
N ARG A 407 3.69 16.59 7.81
CA ARG A 407 2.27 16.90 7.96
C ARG A 407 1.42 16.02 7.04
N GLY A 408 0.26 15.57 7.53
CA GLY A 408 -0.68 14.76 6.76
C GLY A 408 -0.27 13.29 6.63
N VAL A 409 0.92 12.91 7.12
CA VAL A 409 1.35 11.52 7.17
C VAL A 409 0.84 10.89 8.48
N PRO A 410 0.07 9.79 8.42
CA PRO A 410 -0.47 9.13 9.60
C PRO A 410 0.61 8.44 10.44
N VAL A 411 0.35 8.28 11.74
CA VAL A 411 1.21 7.52 12.67
C VAL A 411 0.55 6.18 12.98
N GLY A 412 1.34 5.11 12.94
CA GLY A 412 0.91 3.75 13.20
C GLY A 412 1.58 3.13 14.42
N ILE A 413 0.92 2.12 14.98
CA ILE A 413 1.45 1.24 16.02
C ILE A 413 1.44 -0.20 15.51
N SER A 414 2.51 -0.94 15.79
CA SER A 414 2.67 -2.34 15.38
C SER A 414 2.95 -3.24 16.58
N THR A 415 1.92 -3.96 17.05
CA THR A 415 2.02 -5.09 18.00
C THR A 415 2.08 -6.45 17.27
N GLY A 416 2.18 -6.41 15.94
CA GLY A 416 2.02 -7.52 15.01
C GLY A 416 1.78 -6.96 13.60
N PRO A 417 0.53 -6.94 13.10
CA PRO A 417 0.13 -6.04 12.02
C PRO A 417 0.12 -4.57 12.47
N THR A 418 0.45 -3.65 11.57
CA THR A 418 0.37 -2.21 11.84
C THR A 418 -1.07 -1.73 11.80
N SER A 419 -1.46 -0.87 12.74
CA SER A 419 -2.76 -0.19 12.77
C SER A 419 -2.53 1.32 12.91
N TRP A 420 -3.41 2.14 12.31
CA TRP A 420 -3.35 3.58 12.48
C TRP A 420 -3.71 3.99 13.92
N MET A 421 -2.96 4.94 14.46
CA MET A 421 -3.26 5.60 15.73
C MET A 421 -4.22 6.77 15.52
N SER A 422 -5.00 7.11 16.54
CA SER A 422 -5.92 8.24 16.52
C SER A 422 -5.21 9.53 16.88
N GLN A 423 -5.31 10.55 16.03
CA GLN A 423 -4.69 11.84 16.29
C GLN A 423 -5.54 12.65 17.29
N THR A 424 -4.97 13.00 18.45
CA THR A 424 -5.63 13.76 19.52
C THR A 424 -5.16 15.21 19.59
N GLY A 425 -4.03 15.51 18.96
CA GLY A 425 -3.47 16.86 18.87
C GLY A 425 -2.51 17.00 17.68
N PRO A 426 -1.93 18.18 17.46
CA PRO A 426 -1.04 18.42 16.32
C PRO A 426 0.19 17.50 16.33
N PHE A 427 0.66 17.11 17.53
CA PHE A 427 1.82 16.24 17.73
C PHE A 427 1.52 15.08 18.67
N GLU A 428 0.25 14.70 18.84
CA GLU A 428 -0.15 13.65 19.77
C GLU A 428 -1.09 12.63 19.13
N TRP A 429 -0.79 11.34 19.35
CA TRP A 429 -1.56 10.20 18.89
C TRP A 429 -1.81 9.22 20.03
N VAL A 430 -2.94 8.52 19.96
CA VAL A 430 -3.29 7.47 20.92
C VAL A 430 -3.62 6.15 20.22
N ALA A 431 -3.29 5.05 20.88
CA ALA A 431 -3.78 3.72 20.59
C ALA A 431 -4.24 3.04 21.88
N HIS A 432 -5.00 1.96 21.77
CA HIS A 432 -5.54 1.26 22.93
C HIS A 432 -5.16 -0.22 22.91
N LEU A 433 -4.60 -0.69 24.02
CA LEU A 433 -4.26 -2.09 24.25
C LEU A 433 -5.36 -2.72 25.11
N ILE A 434 -5.97 -3.78 24.60
CA ILE A 434 -7.10 -4.47 25.27
C ILE A 434 -6.95 -6.00 25.33
N HIS A 435 -5.98 -6.60 24.61
CA HIS A 435 -5.67 -8.03 24.70
C HIS A 435 -4.29 -8.33 25.31
N ASN A 436 -3.54 -7.33 25.77
CA ASN A 436 -2.29 -7.56 26.48
C ASN A 436 -2.56 -7.79 27.99
N PRO A 437 -2.07 -8.90 28.59
CA PRO A 437 -2.29 -9.17 30.01
C PRO A 437 -1.71 -8.06 30.90
N PRO A 438 -2.42 -7.62 31.96
CA PRO A 438 -1.88 -6.67 32.93
C PRO A 438 -0.57 -7.17 33.55
N GLY A 439 0.44 -6.29 33.61
CA GLY A 439 1.78 -6.61 34.08
C GLY A 439 2.68 -7.36 33.09
N SER A 440 2.18 -7.72 31.90
CA SER A 440 3.02 -8.35 30.88
C SER A 440 3.99 -7.35 30.25
N GLU A 441 5.16 -7.83 29.86
CA GLU A 441 6.04 -7.11 28.95
C GLU A 441 5.55 -7.32 27.53
N THR A 442 5.43 -6.22 26.78
CA THR A 442 5.06 -6.23 25.37
C THR A 442 6.02 -5.33 24.59
N GLN A 443 6.12 -5.59 23.28
CA GLN A 443 6.93 -4.80 22.38
C GLN A 443 6.07 -4.31 21.22
N PHE A 444 6.13 -3.02 20.92
CA PHE A 444 5.47 -2.47 19.74
C PHE A 444 6.38 -1.52 18.97
N GLY A 445 6.19 -1.49 17.65
CA GLY A 445 6.79 -0.48 16.78
C GLY A 445 5.92 0.75 16.68
N ILE A 446 6.54 1.93 16.56
CA ILE A 446 5.87 3.18 16.20
C ILE A 446 6.39 3.62 14.84
N THR A 447 5.47 3.93 13.92
CA THR A 447 5.78 4.18 12.51
C THR A 447 5.11 5.45 11.98
N LEU A 448 5.78 6.17 11.09
CA LEU A 448 5.28 7.31 10.34
C LEU A 448 5.01 6.87 8.89
N GLY A 449 3.75 6.86 8.47
CA GLY A 449 3.33 6.52 7.12
C GLY A 449 3.44 5.04 6.73
N ASP A 450 4.59 4.40 6.95
CA ASP A 450 4.77 2.97 6.72
C ASP A 450 5.86 2.34 7.62
N ASP A 451 5.94 1.02 7.59
CA ASP A 451 6.88 0.21 8.37
C ASP A 451 8.26 0.05 7.72
N MET A 452 8.46 0.58 6.51
CA MET A 452 9.71 0.46 5.75
C MET A 452 10.64 1.64 6.04
N THR A 453 10.10 2.85 6.05
CA THR A 453 10.88 4.10 6.04
C THR A 453 10.70 4.91 7.33
N GLY A 454 9.50 4.96 7.90
CA GLY A 454 9.16 5.89 8.99
C GLY A 454 9.30 5.34 10.41
N ARG A 455 10.38 4.67 10.79
CA ARG A 455 10.48 4.03 12.12
C ARG A 455 10.90 5.01 13.23
N ASP A 456 10.46 4.74 14.46
CA ASP A 456 10.91 5.46 15.67
C ASP A 456 12.43 5.32 15.88
N GLY A 457 13.15 6.43 15.70
CA GLY A 457 14.60 6.50 15.79
C GLY A 457 15.12 6.97 17.16
N SER A 458 14.25 7.06 18.17
CA SER A 458 14.62 7.60 19.49
C SER A 458 15.62 6.68 20.22
N PRO A 459 16.43 7.21 21.16
CA PRO A 459 17.45 6.43 21.88
C PRO A 459 16.91 5.22 22.66
N GLU A 460 15.66 5.25 23.11
CA GLU A 460 15.03 4.14 23.84
C GLU A 460 14.28 3.17 22.92
N ALA A 461 14.33 3.37 21.60
CA ALA A 461 13.86 2.41 20.61
C ALA A 461 15.01 1.49 20.16
N THR A 462 14.69 0.23 19.89
CA THR A 462 15.62 -0.72 19.25
C THR A 462 14.96 -1.21 17.97
N GLU A 463 15.55 -0.90 16.82
CA GLU A 463 15.01 -1.21 15.49
C GLU A 463 13.56 -0.71 15.31
N GLY A 464 13.27 0.51 15.77
CA GLY A 464 11.92 1.10 15.69
C GLY A 464 10.93 0.60 16.75
N ARG A 465 11.35 -0.26 17.69
CA ARG A 465 10.46 -0.90 18.67
C ARG A 465 10.75 -0.48 20.10
N ARG A 466 9.68 -0.37 20.90
CA ARG A 466 9.69 -0.05 22.34
C ARG A 466 9.28 -1.27 23.15
N ASN A 467 10.05 -1.60 24.17
CA ASN A 467 9.65 -2.58 25.19
C ASN A 467 8.97 -1.82 26.33
N VAL A 468 7.76 -2.22 26.67
CA VAL A 468 6.98 -1.60 27.76
C VAL A 468 6.29 -2.65 28.60
N THR A 469 5.99 -2.30 29.85
CA THR A 469 5.17 -3.12 30.74
C THR A 469 3.75 -2.58 30.74
N VAL A 470 2.78 -3.45 30.47
CA VAL A 470 1.36 -3.09 30.56
C VAL A 470 0.99 -2.83 32.03
N PRO A 471 0.41 -1.66 32.38
CA PRO A 471 0.00 -1.36 33.74
C PRO A 471 -0.96 -2.41 34.33
N GLN A 472 -0.83 -2.70 35.63
CA GLN A 472 -1.67 -3.68 36.33
C GLN A 472 -3.15 -3.28 36.39
N ASP A 473 -3.41 -1.98 36.60
CA ASP A 473 -4.76 -1.43 36.80
C ASP A 473 -5.25 -0.64 35.57
N GLY A 474 -4.60 -0.81 34.42
CA GLY A 474 -4.81 0.00 33.23
C GLY A 474 -4.20 1.41 33.36
N GLY A 475 -4.70 2.35 32.57
CA GLY A 475 -4.20 3.73 32.54
C GLY A 475 -3.41 4.02 31.27
N GLU A 476 -2.31 4.77 31.39
CA GLU A 476 -1.55 5.24 30.23
C GLU A 476 -0.11 4.73 30.20
N ILE A 477 0.35 4.44 28.98
CA ILE A 477 1.76 4.33 28.62
C ILE A 477 2.08 5.58 27.78
N VAL A 478 2.88 6.49 28.33
CA VAL A 478 3.26 7.72 27.65
C VAL A 478 4.63 7.57 27.02
N LEU A 479 4.71 7.87 25.73
CA LEU A 479 5.92 7.75 24.93
C LEU A 479 6.18 9.04 24.18
N THR A 480 7.45 9.33 23.97
CA THR A 480 7.90 10.42 23.11
C THR A 480 8.80 9.83 22.03
N VAL A 481 8.39 10.00 20.78
CA VAL A 481 9.29 9.85 19.64
C VAL A 481 10.08 11.16 19.59
N THR A 482 11.39 11.10 19.84
CA THR A 482 12.24 12.30 19.79
C THR A 482 12.73 12.57 18.36
N LYS A 483 12.84 11.52 17.54
CA LYS A 483 13.17 11.58 16.11
C LYS A 483 12.67 10.35 15.36
N TRP A 484 12.51 10.49 14.05
CA TRP A 484 12.30 9.37 13.13
C TRP A 484 13.63 8.92 12.54
N GLU A 485 13.81 7.63 12.25
CA GLU A 485 15.09 7.03 11.83
C GLU A 485 15.70 7.73 10.60
N ARG A 486 14.87 8.18 9.66
CA ARG A 486 15.28 8.81 8.39
C ARG A 486 15.05 10.32 8.32
N LEU A 487 14.62 10.93 9.42
CA LEU A 487 14.49 12.39 9.53
C LEU A 487 15.58 12.96 10.45
N PRO A 488 16.00 14.22 10.23
CA PRO A 488 16.93 14.89 11.13
C PRO A 488 16.40 14.96 12.56
N ASP A 489 17.31 14.99 13.55
CA ASP A 489 16.93 15.12 14.95
C ASP A 489 16.53 16.57 15.26
N PRO A 490 15.23 16.86 15.51
CA PRO A 490 14.75 18.22 15.73
C PRO A 490 15.14 18.78 17.11
N THR A 491 15.73 17.94 17.98
CA THR A 491 16.17 18.34 19.31
C THR A 491 17.61 18.84 19.35
N GLU A 492 18.36 18.67 18.25
CA GLU A 492 19.76 19.11 18.18
C GLU A 492 19.89 20.63 18.30
N ARG A 493 20.83 21.05 19.16
CA ARG A 493 21.16 22.44 19.46
C ARG A 493 22.65 22.57 19.73
N GLN A 494 23.19 23.76 19.48
CA GLN A 494 24.55 24.12 19.88
C GLN A 494 24.67 24.26 21.40
N SER A 495 25.91 24.30 21.89
CA SER A 495 26.20 24.40 23.33
C SER A 495 25.64 25.66 24.00
N ASP A 496 25.36 26.72 23.24
CA ASP A 496 24.76 27.98 23.72
C ASP A 496 23.23 28.03 23.51
N GLY A 497 22.63 26.96 23.00
CA GLY A 497 21.21 26.86 22.65
C GLY A 497 20.86 27.41 21.27
N GLY A 498 21.84 27.94 20.52
CA GLY A 498 21.66 28.36 19.14
C GLY A 498 21.56 27.18 18.16
N LEU A 499 21.39 27.53 16.89
CA LEU A 499 21.29 26.58 15.78
C LEU A 499 21.86 27.19 14.50
N ASP A 500 22.62 26.39 13.75
CA ASP A 500 23.08 26.71 12.40
C ASP A 500 22.11 26.07 11.39
N VAL A 501 21.52 26.88 10.50
CA VAL A 501 20.69 26.42 9.37
C VAL A 501 21.41 26.70 8.07
N THR A 502 21.55 25.69 7.22
CA THR A 502 22.15 25.84 5.89
C THR A 502 21.08 25.94 4.82
N PHE A 503 21.05 27.08 4.15
CA PHE A 503 20.22 27.34 2.98
C PHE A 503 21.00 26.92 1.74
N ARG A 504 20.39 26.09 0.89
CA ARG A 504 20.93 25.62 -0.38
C ARG A 504 19.98 26.04 -1.48
N LEU A 505 20.44 26.90 -2.38
CA LEU A 505 19.65 27.42 -3.51
C LEU A 505 20.21 26.87 -4.82
N THR A 506 19.40 26.14 -5.58
CA THR A 506 19.72 25.83 -6.97
C THR A 506 19.12 26.87 -7.92
N VAL A 507 19.91 27.31 -8.90
CA VAL A 507 19.60 28.47 -9.76
C VAL A 507 19.55 28.07 -11.24
N PRO A 508 18.88 28.84 -12.11
CA PRO A 508 18.72 28.45 -13.51
C PRO A 508 20.03 28.59 -14.29
N SER A 509 20.13 27.89 -15.42
CA SER A 509 21.38 27.66 -16.15
C SER A 509 22.05 28.93 -16.68
N GLU A 510 21.27 29.99 -16.92
CA GLU A 510 21.66 31.32 -17.37
C GLU A 510 22.16 32.25 -16.25
N THR A 511 22.10 31.82 -15.00
CA THR A 511 22.65 32.61 -13.89
C THR A 511 24.12 32.91 -14.17
N PRO A 512 24.55 34.19 -14.18
CA PRO A 512 25.93 34.55 -14.50
C PRO A 512 26.94 33.81 -13.61
N SER A 513 28.04 33.36 -14.18
CA SER A 513 29.08 32.63 -13.42
C SER A 513 29.74 33.45 -12.32
N ASP A 514 29.66 34.78 -12.41
CA ASP A 514 30.13 35.75 -11.42
C ASP A 514 29.00 36.37 -10.59
N ALA A 515 27.80 35.77 -10.63
CA ALA A 515 26.63 36.25 -9.90
C ALA A 515 26.85 36.29 -8.40
N VAL A 516 26.49 37.43 -7.79
CA VAL A 516 26.38 37.59 -6.34
C VAL A 516 24.91 37.40 -5.94
N ILE A 517 24.65 36.39 -5.12
CA ILE A 517 23.31 36.08 -4.59
C ILE A 517 23.30 36.33 -3.09
N LEU A 518 22.29 37.07 -2.63
CA LEU A 518 22.11 37.41 -1.22
C LEU A 518 20.86 36.75 -0.64
N LEU A 519 20.99 36.12 0.51
CA LEU A 519 19.88 35.69 1.36
C LEU A 519 19.46 36.85 2.27
N THR A 520 18.19 37.23 2.23
CA THR A 520 17.61 38.29 3.06
C THR A 520 16.35 37.80 3.77
N GLY A 521 16.02 38.34 4.94
CA GLY A 521 14.79 37.95 5.62
C GLY A 521 14.41 38.81 6.82
N ASN A 522 13.31 38.43 7.47
CA ASN A 522 12.68 39.22 8.53
C ASN A 522 13.30 39.06 9.94
N ARG A 523 14.23 38.10 10.13
CA ARG A 523 14.89 37.85 11.42
C ARG A 523 16.24 38.55 11.51
N ALA A 524 16.64 38.92 12.73
CA ALA A 524 17.88 39.64 13.01
C ALA A 524 19.15 38.98 12.42
N ALA A 525 19.17 37.65 12.35
CA ALA A 525 20.30 36.89 11.79
C ALA A 525 20.51 37.13 10.28
N VAL A 526 19.46 37.51 9.55
CA VAL A 526 19.46 37.79 8.10
C VAL A 526 18.98 39.23 7.79
N ALA A 527 18.95 40.10 8.81
CA ALA A 527 18.57 41.50 8.63
C ALA A 527 19.64 42.29 7.87
N SER A 528 20.89 41.83 7.94
CA SER A 528 21.93 42.18 6.97
C SER A 528 21.98 41.05 5.92
N PRO A 529 21.94 41.36 4.63
CA PRO A 529 22.02 40.35 3.58
C PRO A 529 23.25 39.46 3.72
N ILE A 530 23.07 38.14 3.53
CA ILE A 530 24.14 37.15 3.59
C ILE A 530 24.49 36.71 2.17
N GLU A 531 25.74 36.91 1.77
CA GLU A 531 26.22 36.44 0.47
C GLU A 531 26.33 34.91 0.45
N MET A 532 25.65 34.30 -0.50
CA MET A 532 25.68 32.86 -0.71
C MET A 532 26.93 32.44 -1.46
N GLN A 533 27.51 31.32 -1.05
CA GLN A 533 28.74 30.79 -1.64
C GLN A 533 28.40 29.82 -2.76
N GLN A 534 28.86 30.13 -3.97
CA GLN A 534 28.77 29.21 -5.10
C GLN A 534 29.65 27.99 -4.87
N ARG A 535 29.14 26.82 -5.21
CA ARG A 535 29.91 25.57 -5.15
C ARG A 535 30.75 25.35 -6.41
N SER A 536 31.90 24.72 -6.24
CA SER A 536 32.81 24.43 -7.36
C SER A 536 32.43 23.17 -8.16
N ASP A 537 31.84 22.18 -7.50
CA ASP A 537 31.36 20.93 -8.12
C ASP A 537 30.03 21.10 -8.84
N ASN A 538 29.22 22.07 -8.39
CA ASN A 538 27.96 22.46 -9.01
C ASN A 538 27.83 23.99 -9.04
N PRO A 539 28.22 24.65 -10.15
CA PRO A 539 28.14 26.11 -10.28
C PRO A 539 26.72 26.69 -10.19
N TRP A 540 25.69 25.85 -10.28
CA TRP A 540 24.28 26.25 -10.16
C TRP A 540 23.72 25.98 -8.76
N LEU A 541 24.57 25.73 -7.77
CA LEU A 541 24.20 25.53 -6.38
C LEU A 541 24.97 26.52 -5.49
N TYR A 542 24.21 27.25 -4.69
CA TYR A 542 24.71 28.27 -3.77
C TYR A 542 24.31 27.92 -2.34
N GLU A 543 25.22 28.11 -1.39
CA GLU A 543 25.00 27.71 0.01
C GLU A 543 25.38 28.81 0.99
N ALA A 544 24.61 28.95 2.06
CA ALA A 544 24.96 29.81 3.19
C ALA A 544 24.44 29.20 4.50
N THR A 545 25.31 29.14 5.50
CA THR A 545 24.92 28.76 6.87
C THR A 545 24.65 30.01 7.69
N VAL A 546 23.44 30.08 8.24
CA VAL A 546 22.96 31.20 9.07
C VAL A 546 22.85 30.73 10.51
N LYS A 547 23.38 31.54 11.42
CA LYS A 547 23.34 31.27 12.86
C LYS A 547 22.15 31.94 13.50
N PHE A 548 21.24 31.16 14.07
CA PHE A 548 20.10 31.66 14.83
C PHE A 548 20.31 31.40 16.32
N ALA A 549 19.94 32.38 17.14
CA ALA A 549 20.05 32.27 18.60
C ALA A 549 18.99 31.33 19.23
N HIS A 550 17.88 31.10 18.51
CA HIS A 550 16.76 30.26 18.92
C HIS A 550 15.93 29.87 17.68
N ASP A 551 15.04 28.90 17.85
CA ASP A 551 14.07 28.48 16.85
C ASP A 551 13.03 29.56 16.52
N GLY A 552 12.34 29.43 15.38
CA GLY A 552 11.27 30.35 15.00
C GLY A 552 11.03 30.47 13.50
N ASP A 553 9.89 31.06 13.15
CA ASP A 553 9.49 31.32 11.77
C ASP A 553 10.42 32.37 11.11
N LEU A 554 10.87 32.06 9.90
CA LEU A 554 11.66 32.92 9.04
C LEU A 554 10.92 33.12 7.73
N SER A 555 10.65 34.38 7.38
CA SER A 555 10.28 34.77 6.02
C SER A 555 11.52 35.35 5.33
N TYR A 556 11.88 34.82 4.17
CA TYR A 556 13.14 35.14 3.49
C TYR A 556 13.00 35.12 1.96
N GLN A 557 13.99 35.65 1.26
CA GLN A 557 14.08 35.63 -0.21
C GLN A 557 15.54 35.64 -0.66
N TYR A 558 15.78 35.29 -1.92
CA TYR A 558 17.10 35.36 -2.56
C TYR A 558 17.14 36.52 -3.56
N GLU A 559 18.18 37.35 -3.48
CA GLU A 559 18.37 38.54 -4.32
C GLU A 559 19.60 38.38 -5.21
N LEU A 560 19.41 38.54 -6.52
CA LEU A 560 20.50 38.58 -7.50
C LEU A 560 20.95 40.03 -7.70
N VAL A 561 22.14 40.38 -7.17
CA VAL A 561 22.62 41.77 -7.06
C VAL A 561 22.78 42.44 -8.42
N ASP A 562 23.43 41.77 -9.36
CA ASP A 562 23.74 42.35 -10.68
C ASP A 562 22.53 42.33 -11.64
N GLY A 563 21.48 41.56 -11.32
CA GLY A 563 20.23 41.48 -12.08
C GLY A 563 19.12 42.39 -11.54
N GLY A 564 19.23 42.88 -10.30
CA GLY A 564 18.20 43.70 -9.65
C GLY A 564 16.89 42.96 -9.36
N THR A 565 16.92 41.63 -9.32
CA THR A 565 15.75 40.75 -9.23
C THR A 565 15.84 39.83 -8.02
N SER A 566 14.70 39.29 -7.58
CA SER A 566 14.57 38.43 -6.41
C SER A 566 13.65 37.25 -6.67
N THR A 567 13.82 36.16 -5.92
CA THR A 567 12.82 35.09 -5.86
C THR A 567 11.54 35.57 -5.19
N ARG A 568 10.49 34.75 -5.23
CA ARG A 568 9.34 34.93 -4.32
C ARG A 568 9.79 34.84 -2.87
N ALA A 569 8.99 35.39 -1.94
CA ALA A 569 9.22 35.17 -0.53
C ALA A 569 8.93 33.70 -0.17
N HIS A 570 9.78 33.14 0.68
CA HIS A 570 9.70 31.79 1.24
C HIS A 570 9.48 31.88 2.75
N ASP A 571 8.79 30.89 3.31
CA ASP A 571 8.58 30.76 4.74
C ASP A 571 9.11 29.40 5.22
N VAL A 572 9.88 29.41 6.30
CA VAL A 572 10.38 28.19 6.94
C VAL A 572 10.43 28.35 8.45
N PHE A 573 10.15 27.27 9.19
CA PHE A 573 10.46 27.21 10.61
C PHE A 573 11.89 26.72 10.80
N THR A 574 12.78 27.56 11.33
CA THR A 574 14.13 27.14 11.72
C THR A 574 14.03 26.48 13.09
N GLY A 575 14.14 25.16 13.15
CA GLY A 575 13.75 24.36 14.31
C GLY A 575 14.88 23.58 14.98
N TYR A 576 16.03 23.38 14.32
CA TYR A 576 17.12 22.55 14.87
C TYR A 576 18.49 22.90 14.28
N ASP A 577 19.55 22.54 15.01
CA ASP A 577 20.94 22.70 14.57
C ASP A 577 21.25 21.73 13.43
N GLY A 578 21.96 22.20 12.40
CA GLY A 578 22.22 21.40 11.20
C GLY A 578 21.04 21.28 10.23
N GLN A 579 19.95 22.04 10.44
CA GLN A 579 18.82 22.04 9.51
C GLN A 579 19.24 22.45 8.10
N LEU A 580 18.78 21.69 7.11
CA LEU A 580 18.98 21.97 5.70
C LEU A 580 17.68 22.51 5.11
N VAL A 581 17.78 23.60 4.35
CA VAL A 581 16.68 24.19 3.60
C VAL A 581 17.07 24.15 2.12
N ASN A 582 16.32 23.37 1.35
CA ASN A 582 16.56 23.17 -0.09
C ASN A 582 15.57 23.99 -0.88
N ASP A 583 16.05 25.04 -1.51
CA ASP A 583 15.27 25.95 -2.34
C ASP A 583 15.76 25.94 -3.78
N TRP A 584 14.94 26.51 -4.65
CA TRP A 584 15.22 26.62 -6.06
C TRP A 584 14.64 27.91 -6.64
N ALA A 585 15.22 28.33 -7.78
CA ALA A 585 14.69 29.38 -8.66
C ALA A 585 14.72 28.88 -10.10
N GLY A 586 13.57 28.77 -10.78
CA GLY A 586 13.51 28.31 -12.17
C GLY A 586 13.77 29.42 -13.19
N GLU A 587 13.55 30.67 -12.80
CA GLU A 587 13.87 31.87 -13.54
C GLU A 587 14.19 33.07 -12.63
N TRP A 588 14.77 34.12 -13.21
CA TRP A 588 15.00 35.40 -12.57
C TRP A 588 14.15 36.47 -13.28
N ASN A 589 13.30 37.24 -12.56
CA ASN A 589 12.26 38.11 -13.17
C ASN A 589 12.71 39.05 -14.30
N ASP A 590 14.00 39.40 -14.39
CA ASP A 590 14.53 40.39 -15.34
C ASP A 590 15.65 39.84 -16.25
N ILE A 591 15.95 38.53 -16.23
CA ILE A 591 16.92 37.91 -17.14
C ILE A 591 16.17 37.30 -18.32
N THR A 592 16.33 37.90 -19.49
CA THR A 592 15.71 37.40 -20.73
C THR A 592 16.35 36.08 -21.15
N ARG A 593 15.54 35.03 -21.29
CA ARG A 593 15.94 33.74 -21.89
C ARG A 593 16.53 33.99 -23.28
N ALA A 594 17.65 33.36 -23.62
CA ALA A 594 18.10 33.32 -25.01
C ALA A 594 17.00 32.67 -25.87
N ASP A 595 16.90 33.04 -27.16
CA ASP A 595 15.94 32.42 -28.10
C ASP A 595 16.17 30.89 -28.14
N GLN A 596 15.44 30.15 -27.32
CA GLN A 596 15.43 28.69 -27.32
C GLN A 596 14.31 28.21 -28.24
N GLU A 597 14.52 27.06 -28.90
CA GLU A 597 13.43 26.40 -29.61
C GLU A 597 12.29 26.12 -28.64
N VAL A 598 11.08 26.56 -29.00
CA VAL A 598 9.89 26.43 -28.16
C VAL A 598 9.57 24.95 -28.00
N ARG A 599 9.60 24.47 -26.75
CA ARG A 599 9.06 23.16 -26.38
C ARG A 599 7.54 23.24 -26.44
N PRO A 600 6.84 22.45 -27.27
CA PRO A 600 5.39 22.57 -27.44
C PRO A 600 4.60 22.12 -26.21
N VAL A 601 5.11 21.10 -25.50
CA VAL A 601 4.49 20.49 -24.33
C VAL A 601 5.59 20.06 -23.35
N TRP A 602 5.35 20.28 -22.06
CA TRP A 602 6.16 19.74 -20.98
C TRP A 602 5.27 18.99 -19.99
N ARG A 603 5.70 17.80 -19.59
CA ARG A 603 5.04 16.96 -18.58
C ARG A 603 6.01 16.76 -17.42
N SER A 604 5.86 17.56 -16.38
CA SER A 604 6.57 17.40 -15.10
C SER A 604 5.84 16.36 -14.26
N GLY A 605 6.43 15.18 -14.09
CA GLY A 605 5.76 14.10 -13.36
C GLY A 605 6.55 13.52 -12.22
N ILE A 606 5.83 12.81 -11.37
CA ILE A 606 6.38 12.16 -10.20
C ILE A 606 5.98 10.70 -10.26
N TYR A 607 6.97 9.82 -10.26
CA TYR A 607 6.72 8.39 -10.31
C TYR A 607 6.84 7.80 -8.89
N LEU A 608 5.71 7.33 -8.35
CA LEU A 608 5.61 6.69 -7.04
C LEU A 608 6.13 5.24 -7.11
N PRO A 609 6.54 4.61 -5.99
CA PRO A 609 7.06 3.25 -5.98
C PRO A 609 6.28 2.22 -6.85
N ASP A 610 7.01 1.28 -7.44
CA ASP A 610 6.59 0.25 -8.42
C ASP A 610 6.11 -1.06 -7.76
N PHE A 611 6.02 -1.05 -6.43
CA PHE A 611 5.42 -2.11 -5.65
C PHE A 611 4.14 -1.61 -4.97
N TRP A 612 3.44 -2.49 -4.28
CA TRP A 612 2.21 -2.15 -3.56
C TRP A 612 2.33 -2.40 -2.07
N SER A 613 1.74 -1.50 -1.30
CA SER A 613 1.54 -1.60 0.15
C SER A 613 0.15 -1.08 0.51
N ALA A 614 -0.50 -1.73 1.48
CA ALA A 614 -1.79 -1.28 2.02
C ALA A 614 -1.75 0.13 2.65
N SER A 615 -0.56 0.69 2.92
CA SER A 615 -0.43 2.05 3.44
C SER A 615 -0.55 3.13 2.35
N PHE A 616 -0.25 2.81 1.09
CA PHE A 616 -0.04 3.80 0.03
C PHE A 616 -1.25 4.70 -0.22
N ALA A 617 -2.46 4.11 -0.35
CA ALA A 617 -3.68 4.89 -0.56
C ALA A 617 -3.91 5.93 0.56
N ASN A 618 -3.61 5.60 1.82
CA ASN A 618 -3.76 6.54 2.94
C ASN A 618 -2.69 7.63 2.97
N ASN A 619 -1.51 7.35 2.43
CA ASN A 619 -0.40 8.31 2.38
C ASN A 619 -0.47 9.23 1.14
N SER A 620 -1.23 8.86 0.10
CA SER A 620 -1.31 9.57 -1.18
C SER A 620 -1.72 11.05 -1.06
N ALA A 621 -2.60 11.40 -0.11
CA ALA A 621 -3.04 12.79 0.04
C ALA A 621 -1.87 13.76 0.30
N SER A 622 -1.00 13.40 1.26
CA SER A 622 0.18 14.20 1.59
C SER A 622 1.20 14.27 0.44
N VAL A 623 1.33 13.17 -0.30
CA VAL A 623 2.19 13.09 -1.48
C VAL A 623 1.70 14.06 -2.54
N PHE A 624 0.42 13.97 -2.94
CA PHE A 624 -0.13 14.76 -4.04
C PHE A 624 -0.14 16.26 -3.74
N GLU A 625 -0.37 16.64 -2.48
CA GLU A 625 -0.19 18.02 -2.02
C GLU A 625 1.26 18.47 -2.22
N ARG A 626 2.25 17.66 -1.80
CA ARG A 626 3.67 18.00 -1.98
C ARG A 626 4.09 18.08 -3.44
N ILE A 627 3.58 17.19 -4.30
CA ILE A 627 3.85 17.21 -5.74
C ILE A 627 3.50 18.58 -6.32
N ARG A 628 2.33 19.11 -5.98
CA ARG A 628 1.86 20.43 -6.42
C ARG A 628 2.62 21.58 -5.76
N ASP A 629 2.77 21.53 -4.43
CA ASP A 629 3.19 22.69 -3.65
C ASP A 629 4.71 22.88 -3.61
N THR A 630 5.50 21.82 -3.79
CA THR A 630 6.96 21.85 -3.57
C THR A 630 7.74 21.30 -4.76
N ALA A 631 7.27 20.21 -5.37
CA ALA A 631 8.02 19.54 -6.45
C ALA A 631 7.74 20.12 -7.85
N GLU A 632 6.80 21.06 -7.98
CA GLU A 632 6.32 21.65 -9.25
C GLU A 632 5.90 20.59 -10.29
N GLY A 633 5.33 19.48 -9.79
CA GLY A 633 4.80 18.41 -10.62
C GLY A 633 3.34 18.65 -11.03
N GLU A 634 3.00 18.22 -12.24
CA GLU A 634 1.64 18.25 -12.78
C GLU A 634 1.07 16.86 -13.05
N TRP A 635 1.93 15.83 -12.96
CA TRP A 635 1.55 14.45 -13.21
C TRP A 635 2.00 13.53 -12.07
N VAL A 636 1.23 12.47 -11.85
CA VAL A 636 1.61 11.39 -10.94
C VAL A 636 1.47 10.02 -11.63
N ALA A 637 2.51 9.20 -11.53
CA ALA A 637 2.45 7.81 -11.96
C ALA A 637 1.87 6.95 -10.84
N LEU A 638 0.78 6.24 -11.13
CA LEU A 638 0.18 5.25 -10.24
C LEU A 638 0.54 3.84 -10.73
N SER A 639 1.24 3.09 -9.89
CA SER A 639 1.67 1.73 -10.20
C SER A 639 0.52 0.73 -10.07
N SER A 640 0.25 -0.05 -11.12
CA SER A 640 -0.68 -1.19 -11.08
C SER A 640 0.11 -2.49 -11.07
N VAL A 641 0.39 -3.01 -9.87
CA VAL A 641 1.33 -4.12 -9.65
C VAL A 641 0.66 -5.46 -9.73
N TRP A 642 1.21 -6.36 -10.56
CA TRP A 642 0.83 -7.76 -10.72
C TRP A 642 2.07 -8.63 -10.52
N SER A 643 1.92 -9.89 -10.09
CA SER A 643 3.05 -10.79 -9.86
C SER A 643 3.00 -12.05 -10.72
N PHE A 644 4.17 -12.56 -11.09
CA PHE A 644 4.27 -13.88 -11.72
C PHE A 644 3.92 -14.99 -10.74
N GLY A 645 3.10 -15.93 -11.17
CA GLY A 645 2.92 -17.23 -10.50
C GLY A 645 4.05 -18.19 -10.87
N GLN A 646 4.47 -18.15 -12.13
CA GLN A 646 5.54 -18.98 -12.67
C GLN A 646 6.29 -18.19 -13.75
N LEU A 647 7.59 -18.45 -13.89
CA LEU A 647 8.37 -17.98 -15.05
C LEU A 647 8.76 -19.11 -16.01
N GLN A 648 9.00 -20.31 -15.51
CA GLN A 648 9.56 -21.43 -16.28
C GLN A 648 8.71 -22.69 -16.09
N PRO A 649 8.50 -23.51 -17.14
CA PRO A 649 9.04 -23.38 -18.50
C PRO A 649 8.35 -22.32 -19.38
N VAL A 650 7.15 -21.86 -19.00
CA VAL A 650 6.43 -20.72 -19.60
C VAL A 650 5.85 -19.85 -18.50
N PRO A 651 5.67 -18.53 -18.71
CA PRO A 651 5.25 -17.64 -17.65
C PRO A 651 3.73 -17.69 -17.44
N THR A 652 3.30 -17.43 -16.20
CA THR A 652 1.90 -17.21 -15.84
C THR A 652 1.80 -16.07 -14.85
N VAL A 653 0.72 -15.29 -14.91
CA VAL A 653 0.46 -14.21 -13.97
C VAL A 653 -0.70 -14.58 -13.05
N GLU A 654 -0.50 -14.39 -11.74
CA GLU A 654 -1.50 -14.74 -10.74
C GLU A 654 -2.33 -13.52 -10.34
N GLN A 655 -3.57 -13.44 -10.83
CA GLN A 655 -4.54 -12.42 -10.42
C GLN A 655 -5.04 -12.60 -8.98
N ARG A 656 -5.01 -13.83 -8.48
CA ARG A 656 -5.30 -14.20 -7.10
C ARG A 656 -4.20 -15.14 -6.63
N GLN A 657 -3.87 -15.04 -5.35
CA GLN A 657 -2.79 -15.81 -4.75
C GLN A 657 -2.98 -17.32 -4.97
N HIS A 658 -2.08 -17.94 -5.74
CA HIS A 658 -2.01 -19.38 -5.92
C HIS A 658 -0.69 -19.91 -5.34
N GLN A 659 0.43 -19.80 -6.05
CA GLN A 659 1.69 -20.42 -5.62
C GLN A 659 2.58 -19.51 -4.76
N ILE A 660 2.47 -18.19 -4.90
CA ILE A 660 3.39 -17.21 -4.28
C ILE A 660 2.58 -16.21 -3.45
N TRP A 661 3.24 -15.41 -2.61
CA TRP A 661 2.66 -14.18 -2.05
C TRP A 661 2.45 -13.13 -3.17
N SER A 662 1.64 -13.47 -4.17
CA SER A 662 1.34 -12.62 -5.32
C SER A 662 0.71 -11.33 -4.83
N VAL A 663 1.26 -10.22 -5.33
CA VAL A 663 0.77 -8.87 -5.10
C VAL A 663 -0.03 -8.46 -6.32
N LEU A 664 -1.32 -8.23 -6.12
CA LEU A 664 -2.17 -7.49 -7.03
C LEU A 664 -2.59 -6.19 -6.35
N THR A 665 -2.28 -5.06 -6.98
CA THR A 665 -2.83 -3.77 -6.54
C THR A 665 -4.36 -3.79 -6.70
N PRO A 666 -5.15 -3.58 -5.64
CA PRO A 666 -6.60 -3.57 -5.75
C PRO A 666 -7.07 -2.49 -6.72
N ARG A 667 -7.97 -2.85 -7.65
CA ARG A 667 -8.54 -1.93 -8.64
C ARG A 667 -9.11 -0.68 -7.97
N GLU A 668 -9.81 -0.87 -6.86
CA GLU A 668 -10.47 0.18 -6.11
C GLU A 668 -9.49 1.16 -5.46
N GLU A 669 -8.26 0.72 -5.11
CA GLU A 669 -7.25 1.63 -4.58
C GLU A 669 -6.67 2.54 -5.67
N ILE A 670 -6.44 2.00 -6.87
CA ILE A 670 -6.01 2.82 -8.02
C ILE A 670 -7.10 3.85 -8.35
N LYS A 671 -8.37 3.44 -8.35
CA LYS A 671 -9.50 4.36 -8.57
C LYS A 671 -9.54 5.47 -7.51
N ALA A 672 -9.36 5.13 -6.24
CA ALA A 672 -9.35 6.11 -5.15
C ALA A 672 -8.16 7.08 -5.25
N GLN A 673 -6.97 6.58 -5.59
CA GLN A 673 -5.78 7.41 -5.80
C GLN A 673 -5.94 8.33 -7.02
N ALA A 674 -6.46 7.82 -8.14
CA ALA A 674 -6.68 8.63 -9.34
C ALA A 674 -7.70 9.75 -9.10
N ALA A 675 -8.83 9.44 -8.44
CA ALA A 675 -9.82 10.44 -8.06
C ALA A 675 -9.22 11.54 -7.16
N LEU A 676 -8.39 11.14 -6.18
CA LEU A 676 -7.69 12.09 -5.31
C LEU A 676 -6.64 12.92 -6.06
N ALA A 677 -5.92 12.33 -7.02
CA ALA A 677 -4.97 13.04 -7.87
C ALA A 677 -5.68 14.11 -8.71
N HIS A 678 -6.79 13.76 -9.35
CA HIS A 678 -7.61 14.70 -10.13
C HIS A 678 -8.19 15.81 -9.23
N GLU A 679 -8.63 15.50 -8.01
CA GLU A 679 -9.09 16.51 -7.03
C GLU A 679 -7.98 17.53 -6.70
N LYS A 680 -6.73 17.07 -6.62
CA LYS A 680 -5.55 17.91 -6.40
C LYS A 680 -5.03 18.60 -7.68
N GLY A 681 -5.70 18.39 -8.81
CA GLY A 681 -5.34 18.98 -10.10
C GLY A 681 -4.09 18.35 -10.75
N LEU A 682 -3.79 17.10 -10.42
CA LEU A 682 -2.75 16.30 -11.09
C LEU A 682 -3.37 15.47 -12.21
N ASN A 683 -2.63 15.32 -13.30
CA ASN A 683 -2.90 14.29 -14.31
C ASN A 683 -2.39 12.93 -13.82
N VAL A 684 -3.05 11.86 -14.23
CA VAL A 684 -2.74 10.48 -13.89
C VAL A 684 -2.07 9.76 -15.04
N PHE A 685 -0.89 9.22 -14.74
CA PHE A 685 -0.20 8.23 -15.57
C PHE A 685 -0.40 6.85 -14.94
N LEU A 686 -1.21 5.98 -15.55
CA LEU A 686 -1.34 4.59 -15.09
C LEU A 686 -0.17 3.76 -15.62
N ALA A 687 0.60 3.19 -14.70
CA ALA A 687 1.83 2.46 -15.01
C ALA A 687 1.75 1.01 -14.52
N PRO A 688 1.25 0.07 -15.35
CA PRO A 688 1.23 -1.36 -15.01
C PRO A 688 2.64 -1.91 -14.76
N GLN A 689 2.79 -2.70 -13.69
CA GLN A 689 4.03 -3.37 -13.27
C GLN A 689 3.85 -4.89 -13.25
N GLN A 690 4.88 -5.64 -13.65
CA GLN A 690 4.97 -7.08 -13.41
C GLN A 690 6.17 -7.35 -12.51
N ASN A 691 5.92 -7.91 -11.34
CA ASN A 691 6.94 -8.16 -10.34
C ASN A 691 7.33 -9.66 -10.32
N PRO A 692 8.53 -10.03 -10.80
CA PRO A 692 9.07 -11.38 -10.65
C PRO A 692 9.86 -11.59 -9.35
N GLU A 693 10.18 -10.55 -8.59
CA GLU A 693 11.06 -10.60 -7.41
C GLU A 693 10.45 -11.40 -6.23
N VAL A 694 9.14 -11.61 -6.27
CA VAL A 694 8.42 -12.45 -5.30
C VAL A 694 8.65 -13.95 -5.52
N LEU A 695 9.24 -14.35 -6.65
CA LEU A 695 9.59 -15.73 -6.96
C LEU A 695 10.85 -16.17 -6.21
N ASP A 696 10.79 -17.35 -5.59
CA ASP A 696 11.94 -17.93 -4.88
C ASP A 696 13.12 -18.19 -5.85
N GLY A 697 14.27 -17.58 -5.56
CA GLY A 697 15.50 -17.78 -6.34
C GLY A 697 15.53 -17.08 -7.69
N TRP A 698 14.64 -16.10 -7.91
CA TRP A 698 14.68 -15.27 -9.12
C TRP A 698 16.00 -14.52 -9.27
N THR A 699 16.49 -14.48 -10.50
CA THR A 699 17.61 -13.66 -10.96
C THR A 699 17.30 -13.20 -12.38
N GLU A 700 17.77 -12.02 -12.79
CA GLU A 700 17.72 -11.61 -14.20
C GLU A 700 18.38 -12.66 -15.10
N ALA A 701 17.60 -13.29 -16.00
CA ALA A 701 18.08 -14.33 -16.91
C ALA A 701 18.22 -13.76 -18.33
N PRO A 702 19.24 -14.18 -19.11
CA PRO A 702 19.46 -13.61 -20.43
C PRO A 702 18.40 -14.02 -21.48
N LEU A 703 18.18 -13.20 -22.52
CA LEU A 703 17.12 -13.42 -23.56
C LEU A 703 17.15 -14.83 -24.18
N ASN A 704 18.34 -15.38 -24.35
CA ASN A 704 18.57 -16.67 -25.00
C ASN A 704 18.19 -17.89 -24.14
N VAL A 705 17.72 -17.67 -22.91
CA VAL A 705 17.15 -18.72 -22.05
C VAL A 705 15.71 -19.03 -22.43
N TRP A 706 15.00 -18.07 -23.03
CA TRP A 706 13.59 -18.18 -23.38
C TRP A 706 13.44 -18.66 -24.83
N ASP A 707 12.53 -19.60 -25.07
CA ASP A 707 12.20 -20.06 -26.41
C ASP A 707 10.96 -19.34 -26.99
N GLN A 708 10.58 -19.67 -28.22
CA GLN A 708 9.42 -19.06 -28.87
C GLN A 708 8.12 -19.30 -28.07
N ALA A 709 7.97 -20.50 -27.48
CA ALA A 709 6.76 -20.84 -26.73
C ALA A 709 6.64 -19.99 -25.46
N TRP A 710 7.77 -19.66 -24.84
CA TRP A 710 7.80 -18.73 -23.73
C TRP A 710 7.32 -17.34 -24.11
N TRP A 711 7.82 -16.76 -25.21
CA TRP A 711 7.42 -15.42 -25.67
C TRP A 711 5.96 -15.35 -26.10
N GLU A 712 5.46 -16.38 -26.78
CA GLU A 712 4.05 -16.49 -27.13
C GLU A 712 3.17 -16.54 -25.87
N ALA A 713 3.58 -17.29 -24.84
CA ALA A 713 2.88 -17.34 -23.56
C ALA A 713 2.96 -16.00 -22.80
N TRP A 714 4.12 -15.33 -22.81
CA TRP A 714 4.27 -14.01 -22.20
C TRP A 714 3.35 -12.97 -22.87
N LEU A 715 3.25 -12.97 -24.21
CA LEU A 715 2.35 -12.07 -24.94
C LEU A 715 0.87 -12.29 -24.58
N LEU A 716 0.46 -13.53 -24.31
CA LEU A 716 -0.90 -13.84 -23.84
C LEU A 716 -1.16 -13.28 -22.44
N GLU A 717 -0.22 -13.43 -21.52
CA GLU A 717 -0.33 -12.88 -20.16
C GLU A 717 -0.25 -11.34 -20.18
N ALA A 718 0.57 -10.78 -21.07
CA ALA A 718 0.64 -9.34 -21.29
C ALA A 718 -0.70 -8.81 -21.83
N GLU A 719 -1.28 -9.40 -22.87
CA GLU A 719 -2.60 -8.99 -23.37
C GLU A 719 -3.63 -8.96 -22.25
N ARG A 720 -3.69 -10.01 -21.41
CA ARG A 720 -4.62 -10.06 -20.27
C ARG A 720 -4.44 -8.90 -19.30
N GLN A 721 -3.20 -8.65 -18.88
CA GLN A 721 -2.90 -7.59 -17.92
C GLN A 721 -3.11 -6.19 -18.50
N TRP A 722 -2.61 -5.92 -19.71
CA TRP A 722 -2.66 -4.59 -20.28
C TRP A 722 -4.05 -4.22 -20.77
N MET A 723 -4.85 -5.16 -21.27
CA MET A 723 -6.26 -4.87 -21.57
C MET A 723 -7.10 -4.64 -20.30
N TRP A 724 -6.80 -5.36 -19.21
CA TRP A 724 -7.40 -5.07 -17.90
C TRP A 724 -7.07 -3.64 -17.44
N ASN A 725 -5.81 -3.21 -17.59
CA ASN A 725 -5.37 -1.88 -17.22
C ASN A 725 -5.85 -0.80 -18.19
N ALA A 726 -6.03 -1.09 -19.48
CA ALA A 726 -6.58 -0.14 -20.45
C ALA A 726 -8.04 0.21 -20.14
N LEU A 727 -8.84 -0.80 -19.77
CA LEU A 727 -10.22 -0.58 -19.32
C LEU A 727 -10.28 0.18 -18.01
N LEU A 728 -9.33 -0.07 -17.09
CA LEU A 728 -9.22 0.73 -15.87
C LEU A 728 -8.78 2.17 -16.16
N ALA A 729 -7.82 2.37 -17.06
CA ALA A 729 -7.31 3.69 -17.45
C ALA A 729 -8.44 4.54 -18.06
N GLU A 730 -9.26 3.97 -18.92
CA GLU A 730 -10.44 4.65 -19.45
C GLU A 730 -11.47 4.94 -18.35
N GLU A 731 -11.71 3.99 -17.43
CA GLU A 731 -12.66 4.18 -16.32
C GLU A 731 -12.26 5.30 -15.35
N ILE A 732 -10.95 5.44 -15.07
CA ILE A 732 -10.43 6.48 -14.16
C ILE A 732 -10.09 7.78 -14.89
N GLU A 733 -10.35 7.84 -16.20
CA GLU A 733 -9.98 8.98 -17.06
C GLU A 733 -8.49 9.31 -17.00
N ALA A 734 -7.62 8.28 -16.88
CA ALA A 734 -6.18 8.49 -16.88
C ALA A 734 -5.73 9.12 -18.21
N GLU A 735 -4.89 10.15 -18.12
CA GLU A 735 -4.41 10.87 -19.29
C GLU A 735 -3.30 10.10 -20.02
N MET A 736 -2.62 9.17 -19.35
CA MET A 736 -1.58 8.32 -19.94
C MET A 736 -1.60 6.89 -19.41
N LEU A 737 -1.36 5.92 -20.30
CA LEU A 737 -1.21 4.49 -19.99
C LEU A 737 0.13 3.98 -20.53
N MET A 738 0.87 3.27 -19.68
CA MET A 738 2.08 2.56 -20.09
C MET A 738 1.76 1.19 -20.68
N LEU A 739 2.27 0.92 -21.88
CA LEU A 739 2.25 -0.41 -22.52
C LEU A 739 3.62 -1.09 -22.42
N PRO A 740 3.71 -2.43 -22.53
CA PRO A 740 4.95 -3.14 -22.28
C PRO A 740 5.94 -2.94 -23.42
N GLY A 741 7.21 -2.74 -23.09
CA GLY A 741 8.28 -2.63 -24.07
C GLY A 741 9.58 -3.28 -23.60
N PRO A 742 10.69 -3.07 -24.32
CA PRO A 742 11.82 -3.99 -24.35
C PRO A 742 12.75 -3.89 -23.13
N VAL A 743 12.41 -3.16 -22.06
CA VAL A 743 13.26 -3.02 -20.84
C VAL A 743 12.43 -3.12 -19.55
N PHE A 744 11.27 -3.76 -19.64
CA PHE A 744 10.42 -4.01 -18.47
C PHE A 744 10.99 -5.14 -17.59
N HIS A 745 10.62 -5.30 -16.31
CA HIS A 745 11.30 -6.15 -15.29
C HIS A 745 11.52 -7.66 -15.60
N VAL A 746 11.03 -8.17 -16.73
CA VAL A 746 11.32 -9.52 -17.26
C VAL A 746 12.12 -9.53 -18.56
N PHE A 747 12.33 -8.36 -19.14
CA PHE A 747 13.23 -8.11 -20.23
C PHE A 747 14.63 -7.89 -19.63
N PRO A 748 15.64 -8.59 -20.14
CA PRO A 748 17.01 -8.43 -19.66
C PRO A 748 17.58 -7.07 -20.05
N ASN A 749 18.80 -6.78 -19.58
CA ASN A 749 19.45 -5.51 -19.85
C ASN A 749 19.52 -5.13 -21.35
N ALA A 750 19.55 -3.83 -21.63
CA ALA A 750 19.51 -3.25 -22.97
C ALA A 750 20.56 -3.82 -23.96
N ALA A 751 21.70 -4.33 -23.46
CA ALA A 751 22.78 -4.89 -24.29
C ALA A 751 22.47 -6.30 -24.84
N GLN A 752 21.43 -6.97 -24.36
CA GLN A 752 21.06 -8.31 -24.81
C GLN A 752 20.12 -8.32 -26.03
N PHE A 753 19.53 -7.17 -26.37
CA PHE A 753 18.65 -7.03 -27.52
C PHE A 753 19.37 -6.94 -28.86
N ASP A 754 20.67 -6.67 -28.85
CA ASP A 754 21.50 -6.73 -30.04
C ASP A 754 21.50 -8.18 -30.53
N ASN A 755 20.66 -8.48 -31.53
CA ASN A 755 20.37 -9.79 -32.12
C ASN A 755 19.28 -10.65 -31.44
N ASP A 756 18.20 -10.05 -30.92
CA ASP A 756 17.02 -10.80 -30.45
C ASP A 756 16.39 -11.67 -31.58
N PRO A 757 16.43 -13.01 -31.49
CA PRO A 757 15.81 -13.88 -32.48
C PRO A 757 14.27 -13.81 -32.48
N PHE A 758 13.67 -13.24 -31.43
CA PHE A 758 12.22 -13.10 -31.26
C PHE A 758 11.71 -11.69 -31.53
N GLN A 759 12.57 -10.81 -32.05
CA GLN A 759 12.24 -9.41 -32.29
C GLN A 759 10.91 -9.25 -33.05
N LYS A 760 10.76 -10.01 -34.14
CA LYS A 760 9.54 -9.99 -34.95
C LYS A 760 8.29 -10.47 -34.19
N VAL A 761 8.43 -11.47 -33.31
CA VAL A 761 7.30 -12.00 -32.51
C VAL A 761 6.80 -10.92 -31.55
N LEU A 762 7.73 -10.20 -30.91
CA LEU A 762 7.40 -9.08 -30.03
C LEU A 762 6.85 -7.87 -30.80
N ASP A 763 7.45 -7.50 -31.94
CA ASP A 763 6.94 -6.42 -32.79
C ASP A 763 5.50 -6.66 -33.23
N ASP A 764 5.19 -7.85 -33.75
CA ASP A 764 3.84 -8.19 -34.19
C ASP A 764 2.86 -8.27 -32.99
N GLY A 765 3.28 -8.88 -31.88
CA GLY A 765 2.44 -9.07 -30.70
C GLY A 765 2.09 -7.77 -29.97
N VAL A 766 3.09 -6.91 -29.75
CA VAL A 766 2.88 -5.61 -29.09
C VAL A 766 2.12 -4.65 -30.01
N ALA A 767 2.36 -4.67 -31.32
CA ALA A 767 1.54 -3.89 -32.26
C ALA A 767 0.06 -4.28 -32.20
N ALA A 768 -0.24 -5.59 -32.19
CA ALA A 768 -1.61 -6.06 -32.04
C ALA A 768 -2.23 -5.67 -30.69
N LEU A 769 -1.43 -5.64 -29.60
CA LEU A 769 -1.88 -5.15 -28.31
C LEU A 769 -2.20 -3.64 -28.36
N ILE A 770 -1.35 -2.82 -28.97
CA ILE A 770 -1.59 -1.38 -29.14
C ILE A 770 -2.92 -1.15 -29.89
N GLU A 771 -3.15 -1.88 -30.97
CA GLU A 771 -4.41 -1.81 -31.74
C GLU A 771 -5.63 -2.12 -30.85
N GLN A 772 -5.57 -3.21 -30.06
CA GLN A 772 -6.65 -3.58 -29.14
C GLN A 772 -6.86 -2.55 -28.03
N VAL A 773 -5.79 -2.05 -27.42
CA VAL A 773 -5.87 -1.01 -26.38
C VAL A 773 -6.56 0.24 -26.93
N ARG A 774 -6.28 0.63 -28.18
CA ARG A 774 -6.94 1.78 -28.84
C ARG A 774 -8.43 1.59 -29.10
N GLU A 775 -8.95 0.38 -29.06
CA GLU A 775 -10.40 0.15 -29.16
C GLU A 775 -11.12 0.52 -27.86
N VAL A 776 -10.42 0.54 -26.71
CA VAL A 776 -11.02 0.71 -25.38
C VAL A 776 -10.50 1.90 -24.60
N TYR A 777 -9.32 2.44 -24.95
CA TYR A 777 -8.67 3.52 -24.22
C TYR A 777 -8.33 4.70 -25.15
N SER A 778 -8.74 5.89 -24.73
CA SER A 778 -8.70 7.12 -25.53
C SER A 778 -7.53 8.05 -25.20
N GLY A 779 -6.88 7.89 -24.05
CA GLY A 779 -5.77 8.74 -23.61
C GLY A 779 -4.43 8.43 -24.28
N LEU A 780 -3.35 9.02 -23.76
CA LEU A 780 -2.02 8.87 -24.33
C LEU A 780 -1.45 7.48 -24.04
N ILE A 781 -0.80 6.88 -25.04
CA ILE A 781 -0.04 5.63 -24.88
C ILE A 781 1.45 5.97 -24.88
N ILE A 782 2.14 5.53 -23.83
CA ILE A 782 3.60 5.52 -23.73
C ILE A 782 4.12 4.09 -23.74
N MET A 783 5.20 3.83 -24.50
CA MET A 783 5.89 2.55 -24.40
C MET A 783 6.88 2.53 -23.25
N SER A 784 6.87 1.45 -22.46
CA SER A 784 7.88 1.19 -21.44
C SER A 784 9.24 0.88 -22.07
N GLY A 785 10.22 1.72 -21.76
CA GLY A 785 11.58 1.62 -22.22
C GLY A 785 11.74 1.81 -23.73
N ASN A 786 12.96 2.13 -24.15
CA ASN A 786 13.24 2.31 -25.57
C ASN A 786 14.41 1.45 -26.05
N ASN A 787 14.19 0.79 -27.19
CA ASN A 787 15.22 0.14 -27.97
C ASN A 787 14.89 0.33 -29.45
N ASP A 788 15.80 0.98 -30.17
CA ASP A 788 15.64 1.32 -31.57
C ASP A 788 15.79 0.10 -32.49
N ASN A 789 16.01 -1.12 -32.00
CA ASN A 789 15.94 -2.31 -32.83
C ASN A 789 14.50 -2.68 -33.19
N TYR A 790 13.54 -2.51 -32.28
CA TYR A 790 12.11 -2.82 -32.46
C TYR A 790 11.38 -1.74 -33.25
N ASP A 791 10.19 -2.07 -33.77
CA ASP A 791 9.31 -1.17 -34.53
C ASP A 791 8.12 -0.65 -33.71
N PHE A 792 7.60 -1.45 -32.77
CA PHE A 792 6.40 -1.09 -31.98
C PHE A 792 6.51 0.22 -31.18
N PRO A 793 7.68 0.70 -30.69
CA PRO A 793 7.76 2.00 -30.01
C PRO A 793 7.31 3.16 -30.91
N GLY A 794 7.50 3.03 -32.22
CA GLY A 794 7.03 4.00 -33.21
C GLY A 794 5.51 4.17 -33.26
N GLN A 795 4.74 3.21 -32.76
CA GLN A 795 3.28 3.17 -32.85
C GLN A 795 2.58 3.82 -31.64
N ALA A 796 3.29 4.04 -30.54
CA ALA A 796 2.79 4.79 -29.39
C ALA A 796 2.80 6.31 -29.63
N ASP A 797 2.04 7.05 -28.82
CA ASP A 797 2.07 8.53 -28.88
C ASP A 797 3.39 9.06 -28.33
N ILE A 798 3.93 8.40 -27.30
CA ILE A 798 5.13 8.82 -26.58
C ILE A 798 6.10 7.65 -26.51
N ARG A 799 7.37 7.92 -26.78
CA ARG A 799 8.47 6.95 -26.66
C ARG A 799 9.07 7.12 -25.28
N GLY A 800 8.85 6.13 -24.41
CA GLY A 800 9.34 6.19 -23.04
C GLY A 800 10.81 5.82 -22.95
N VAL A 801 11.55 6.56 -22.14
CA VAL A 801 12.95 6.30 -21.82
C VAL A 801 13.11 6.24 -20.31
N THR A 802 13.90 5.29 -19.84
CA THR A 802 14.38 5.24 -18.45
C THR A 802 15.88 5.52 -18.39
N THR A 803 16.38 6.03 -17.27
CA THR A 803 17.84 6.10 -17.07
C THR A 803 18.49 4.72 -16.89
N TYR A 804 17.70 3.67 -16.60
CA TYR A 804 18.19 2.28 -16.68
C TYR A 804 18.49 1.89 -18.13
N ASP A 805 17.66 2.30 -19.09
CA ASP A 805 17.87 2.07 -20.54
C ASP A 805 19.12 2.79 -21.05
N LEU A 806 19.33 4.03 -20.57
CA LEU A 806 20.52 4.82 -20.92
C LEU A 806 21.81 4.19 -20.42
N GLY A 807 21.72 3.45 -19.30
CA GLY A 807 22.84 3.06 -18.47
C GLY A 807 23.34 4.23 -17.61
N ILE A 808 23.64 3.92 -16.36
CA ILE A 808 24.16 4.89 -15.39
C ILE A 808 25.68 4.95 -15.53
N PRO A 809 26.28 6.10 -15.90
CA PRO A 809 27.72 6.23 -15.92
C PRO A 809 28.31 6.06 -14.51
N SER A 810 29.38 5.29 -14.38
CA SER A 810 30.13 5.17 -13.14
C SER A 810 31.23 6.23 -13.13
N LEU A 811 31.12 7.22 -12.24
CA LEU A 811 32.14 8.24 -11.98
C LEU A 811 32.58 8.20 -10.50
N ASP A 812 33.56 9.02 -10.15
CA ASP A 812 33.99 9.21 -8.76
C ASP A 812 32.90 9.94 -7.96
N ASP A 813 32.87 9.74 -6.63
CA ASP A 813 31.86 10.32 -5.75
C ASP A 813 31.93 11.86 -5.65
N ASP A 814 33.06 12.47 -6.05
CA ASP A 814 33.26 13.92 -6.10
C ASP A 814 33.08 14.52 -7.51
N ALA A 815 32.57 13.73 -8.46
CA ALA A 815 32.37 14.18 -9.85
C ALA A 815 31.45 15.41 -9.94
N THR A 816 31.93 16.39 -10.69
CA THR A 816 31.26 17.67 -10.94
C THR A 816 30.10 17.53 -11.93
N VAL A 817 29.18 18.50 -11.95
CA VAL A 817 28.11 18.56 -12.96
C VAL A 817 28.67 18.52 -14.39
N ALA A 818 29.82 19.16 -14.63
CA ALA A 818 30.45 19.17 -15.95
C ALA A 818 30.89 17.77 -16.40
N GLU A 819 31.47 16.98 -15.48
CA GLU A 819 31.88 15.59 -15.76
C GLU A 819 30.67 14.68 -15.97
N TRP A 820 29.64 14.81 -15.12
CA TRP A 820 28.37 14.11 -15.32
C TRP A 820 27.73 14.45 -16.66
N LYS A 821 27.71 15.73 -17.04
CA LYS A 821 27.13 16.18 -18.32
C LYS A 821 27.87 15.62 -19.52
N VAL A 822 29.19 15.51 -19.47
CA VAL A 822 29.97 14.83 -20.52
C VAL A 822 29.61 13.36 -20.60
N ALA A 823 29.58 12.66 -19.46
CA ALA A 823 29.29 11.23 -19.42
C ALA A 823 27.86 10.89 -19.90
N TYR A 824 26.86 11.67 -19.50
CA TYR A 824 25.48 11.48 -19.97
C TYR A 824 25.29 11.95 -21.41
N ARG A 825 26.05 12.93 -21.90
CA ARG A 825 25.96 13.34 -23.32
C ARG A 825 26.24 12.17 -24.25
N GLU A 826 27.27 11.38 -23.95
CA GLU A 826 27.56 10.16 -24.72
C GLU A 826 26.38 9.18 -24.71
N ARG A 827 25.68 9.04 -23.58
CA ARG A 827 24.48 8.18 -23.47
C ARG A 827 23.29 8.73 -24.25
N PHE A 828 23.06 10.04 -24.20
CA PHE A 828 21.99 10.67 -24.98
C PHE A 828 22.23 10.54 -26.48
N GLU A 829 23.46 10.77 -26.95
CA GLU A 829 23.85 10.63 -28.35
C GLU A 829 23.75 9.17 -28.83
N ASP A 830 24.07 8.19 -27.98
CA ASP A 830 24.00 6.76 -28.31
C ASP A 830 22.57 6.17 -28.24
N ARG A 831 21.72 6.64 -27.32
CA ARG A 831 20.47 5.95 -26.95
C ARG A 831 19.19 6.78 -27.06
N VAL A 832 19.28 8.10 -27.06
CA VAL A 832 18.11 9.00 -27.04
C VAL A 832 17.93 9.71 -28.37
N ASP A 833 19.01 10.27 -28.91
CA ASP A 833 18.99 10.97 -30.20
C ASP A 833 18.55 10.06 -31.37
N PRO A 834 18.98 8.78 -31.45
CA PRO A 834 18.51 7.86 -32.49
C PRO A 834 16.99 7.62 -32.48
N ILE A 835 16.32 7.79 -31.34
CA ILE A 835 14.86 7.66 -31.23
C ILE A 835 14.18 8.70 -32.11
N ARG A 836 14.64 9.96 -31.99
CA ARG A 836 14.10 11.09 -32.77
C ARG A 836 14.42 10.95 -34.26
N GLU A 837 15.57 10.36 -34.59
CA GLU A 837 15.96 10.07 -35.97
C GLU A 837 15.12 8.96 -36.60
N ARG A 838 14.78 7.92 -35.83
CA ARG A 838 14.00 6.77 -36.30
C ARG A 838 12.51 7.07 -36.38
N TRP A 839 11.95 7.75 -35.39
CA TRP A 839 10.52 7.99 -35.28
C TRP A 839 10.15 9.46 -35.10
N ASP A 840 9.06 9.87 -35.74
CA ASP A 840 8.48 11.19 -35.51
C ASP A 840 7.55 11.17 -34.29
N GLY A 841 7.62 12.20 -33.45
CA GLY A 841 6.85 12.31 -32.20
C GLY A 841 7.72 12.48 -30.95
N PRO A 842 7.08 12.73 -29.79
CA PRO A 842 7.77 13.07 -28.56
C PRO A 842 8.45 11.90 -27.89
N VAL A 843 9.52 12.23 -27.16
CA VAL A 843 10.22 11.33 -26.24
C VAL A 843 9.98 11.82 -24.81
N MET A 844 9.88 10.90 -23.86
CA MET A 844 9.63 11.24 -22.48
C MET A 844 10.44 10.35 -21.55
N PHE A 845 11.10 10.96 -20.57
CA PHE A 845 11.77 10.25 -19.49
C PHE A 845 10.74 9.87 -18.43
N TYR A 846 10.08 8.72 -18.55
CA TYR A 846 9.06 8.34 -17.57
C TYR A 846 9.67 7.79 -16.27
N THR A 847 10.98 7.54 -16.22
CA THR A 847 11.73 7.42 -14.96
C THR A 847 13.12 8.04 -15.10
N ILE A 848 13.46 8.94 -14.17
CA ILE A 848 14.82 9.44 -13.94
C ILE A 848 15.28 8.90 -12.60
N HIS A 849 15.98 7.77 -12.66
CA HIS A 849 16.71 7.19 -11.54
C HIS A 849 18.06 7.90 -11.39
N ALA A 850 18.30 8.49 -10.23
CA ALA A 850 19.52 9.22 -9.91
C ALA A 850 20.11 8.78 -8.55
N PRO A 851 20.86 7.66 -8.51
CA PRO A 851 21.47 7.17 -7.27
C PRO A 851 22.39 8.18 -6.57
N GLY A 852 22.41 8.11 -5.25
CA GLY A 852 23.30 8.90 -4.39
C GLY A 852 24.76 8.42 -4.32
N THR A 853 25.23 7.62 -5.29
CA THR A 853 26.62 7.15 -5.35
C THR A 853 27.21 7.35 -6.75
N GLY A 854 28.52 7.61 -6.82
CA GLY A 854 29.24 7.81 -8.08
C GLY A 854 29.19 6.57 -8.99
N SER A 855 29.27 5.38 -8.40
CA SER A 855 29.16 4.11 -9.13
C SER A 855 27.77 3.86 -9.74
N GLY A 856 26.72 4.39 -9.12
CA GLY A 856 25.34 4.08 -9.48
C GLY A 856 24.91 2.63 -9.19
N GLN A 857 25.76 1.82 -8.55
CA GLN A 857 25.47 0.42 -8.26
C GLN A 857 24.61 0.29 -7.00
N PHE A 858 23.57 -0.55 -7.06
CA PHE A 858 22.74 -0.87 -5.91
C PHE A 858 23.58 -1.49 -4.77
N GLY A 859 23.43 -0.99 -3.54
CA GLY A 859 24.18 -1.45 -2.37
C GLY A 859 25.64 -0.97 -2.32
N ALA A 860 26.05 -0.03 -3.18
CA ALA A 860 27.34 0.64 -3.04
C ALA A 860 27.45 1.35 -1.67
N PRO A 861 28.66 1.37 -1.06
CA PRO A 861 28.84 2.04 0.21
C PRO A 861 28.56 3.55 0.09
N ALA A 862 28.05 4.14 1.16
CA ALA A 862 27.85 5.58 1.23
C ALA A 862 29.18 6.35 1.05
N PRO A 863 29.22 7.41 0.24
CA PRO A 863 30.38 8.29 0.13
C PRO A 863 30.76 8.91 1.49
N GLU A 864 32.05 9.04 1.78
CA GLU A 864 32.50 9.58 3.09
C GLU A 864 32.09 11.05 3.31
N THR A 865 32.08 11.85 2.25
CA THR A 865 31.76 13.30 2.31
C THR A 865 30.31 13.64 2.01
N ASP A 866 29.54 12.65 1.55
CA ASP A 866 28.12 12.77 1.21
C ASP A 866 27.41 11.48 1.65
N PRO A 867 27.29 11.22 2.97
CA PRO A 867 26.86 9.93 3.51
C PRO A 867 25.42 9.55 3.15
N PHE A 868 24.62 10.52 2.73
CA PHE A 868 23.28 10.28 2.21
C PHE A 868 23.22 10.37 0.69
N GLY A 869 24.26 10.84 0.00
CA GLY A 869 24.31 10.90 -1.46
C GLY A 869 23.48 12.03 -2.08
N GLU A 870 23.15 13.08 -1.32
CA GLU A 870 22.31 14.18 -1.80
C GLU A 870 23.00 15.04 -2.86
N GLN A 871 24.30 15.31 -2.68
CA GLN A 871 25.05 16.16 -3.59
C GLN A 871 25.30 15.44 -4.91
N ILE A 872 25.66 14.15 -4.86
CA ILE A 872 25.88 13.33 -6.05
C ILE A 872 24.58 13.22 -6.86
N GLN A 873 23.46 12.93 -6.18
CA GLN A 873 22.14 12.88 -6.81
C GLN A 873 21.79 14.23 -7.48
N ALA A 874 21.98 15.35 -6.77
CA ALA A 874 21.72 16.69 -7.30
C ALA A 874 22.59 17.01 -8.52
N ASN A 875 23.88 16.69 -8.50
CA ASN A 875 24.80 16.95 -9.62
C ASN A 875 24.43 16.13 -10.86
N ARG A 876 24.00 14.88 -10.65
CA ARG A 876 23.53 13.99 -11.70
C ARG A 876 22.23 14.50 -12.34
N LEU A 877 21.24 14.86 -11.52
CA LEU A 877 19.98 15.43 -12.00
C LEU A 877 20.22 16.72 -12.78
N GLU A 878 21.07 17.61 -12.28
CA GLU A 878 21.44 18.86 -12.96
C GLU A 878 22.01 18.60 -14.35
N ALA A 879 22.95 17.64 -14.47
CA ALA A 879 23.54 17.27 -15.74
C ALA A 879 22.51 16.69 -16.74
N ILE A 880 21.62 15.80 -16.28
CA ILE A 880 20.57 15.18 -17.10
C ILE A 880 19.60 16.24 -17.61
N TYR A 881 19.10 17.12 -16.74
CA TYR A 881 18.13 18.13 -17.16
C TYR A 881 18.72 19.17 -18.10
N GLN A 882 19.99 19.54 -17.95
CA GLN A 882 20.66 20.39 -18.95
C GLN A 882 20.71 19.71 -20.34
N LEU A 883 20.86 18.39 -20.41
CA LEU A 883 20.82 17.66 -21.68
C LEU A 883 19.40 17.53 -22.25
N ILE A 884 18.38 17.50 -21.38
CA ILE A 884 16.97 17.56 -21.77
C ILE A 884 16.60 18.96 -22.31
N GLU A 885 17.12 20.02 -21.69
CA GLU A 885 16.94 21.40 -22.15
C GLU A 885 17.48 21.60 -23.59
N GLU A 886 18.62 20.98 -23.90
CA GLU A 886 19.22 20.99 -25.25
C GLU A 886 18.36 20.28 -26.32
N ARG A 887 17.28 19.59 -25.92
CA ARG A 887 16.44 18.73 -26.77
C ARG A 887 14.96 19.09 -26.60
N PRO A 888 14.45 20.10 -27.32
CA PRO A 888 13.07 20.60 -27.20
C PRO A 888 11.99 19.57 -27.59
N TRP A 889 12.36 18.45 -28.21
CA TRP A 889 11.46 17.34 -28.55
C TRP A 889 11.26 16.31 -27.41
N ILE A 890 11.96 16.46 -26.28
CA ILE A 890 11.71 15.68 -25.06
C ILE A 890 10.56 16.32 -24.27
N GLU A 891 9.35 15.79 -24.33
CA GLU A 891 8.17 16.49 -23.79
C GLU A 891 7.83 16.16 -22.33
N GLY A 892 8.73 15.52 -21.57
CA GLY A 892 8.50 15.28 -20.16
C GLY A 892 9.59 14.49 -19.47
N ALA A 893 9.56 14.56 -18.15
CA ALA A 893 10.47 13.87 -17.25
C ALA A 893 9.76 13.54 -15.93
N TYR A 894 9.94 12.33 -15.43
CA TYR A 894 9.38 11.84 -14.18
C TYR A 894 10.48 11.42 -13.23
N SER A 895 10.42 11.92 -12.00
CA SER A 895 11.36 11.51 -10.94
C SER A 895 11.13 10.07 -10.51
N TRP A 896 12.20 9.35 -10.18
CA TRP A 896 12.09 7.97 -9.67
C TRP A 896 13.11 7.64 -8.57
N SER A 897 12.71 6.98 -7.46
CA SER A 897 11.33 6.85 -6.96
C SER A 897 10.91 8.13 -6.20
N TYR A 898 9.62 8.30 -5.91
CA TYR A 898 9.16 9.36 -5.02
C TYR A 898 8.38 8.77 -3.84
N ASP A 899 9.06 8.70 -2.70
CA ASP A 899 8.56 7.97 -1.53
C ASP A 899 7.32 8.60 -0.91
N TYR A 900 6.57 7.80 -0.15
CA TYR A 900 5.34 8.24 0.53
C TYR A 900 5.59 9.07 1.79
N ILE A 901 6.83 9.09 2.30
CA ILE A 901 7.27 9.94 3.40
C ILE A 901 8.60 10.63 3.05
N ASP A 902 8.96 11.67 3.79
CA ASP A 902 10.26 12.33 3.63
C ASP A 902 11.37 11.45 4.24
N ALA A 903 12.46 11.20 3.49
CA ALA A 903 13.57 10.36 3.94
C ALA A 903 14.97 10.93 3.58
N PRO A 904 15.30 12.18 3.95
CA PRO A 904 16.59 12.79 3.65
C PRO A 904 17.79 12.15 4.36
N GLY A 905 17.57 11.47 5.50
CA GLY A 905 18.61 10.73 6.22
C GLY A 905 18.88 9.33 5.67
N GLU A 906 18.55 9.07 4.41
CA GLU A 906 18.74 7.78 3.75
C GLU A 906 19.54 7.93 2.46
N LEU A 907 20.50 7.01 2.28
CA LEU A 907 21.07 6.76 0.96
C LEU A 907 20.01 6.01 0.13
N THR A 908 19.13 6.79 -0.48
CA THR A 908 18.06 6.31 -1.36
C THR A 908 18.24 6.89 -2.76
N ASP A 909 17.56 6.27 -3.72
CA ASP A 909 17.41 6.80 -5.07
C ASP A 909 16.31 7.87 -5.15
N GLY A 910 15.41 7.90 -4.16
CA GLY A 910 14.31 8.86 -4.12
C GLY A 910 14.76 10.29 -3.87
N VAL A 911 14.02 11.26 -4.42
CA VAL A 911 14.35 12.69 -4.34
C VAL A 911 13.60 13.43 -3.24
N ARG A 912 12.49 12.87 -2.74
CA ARG A 912 11.56 13.54 -1.83
C ARG A 912 12.23 14.00 -0.54
N GLY A 913 12.10 15.30 -0.23
CA GLY A 913 12.67 15.92 0.97
C GLY A 913 14.17 16.19 0.87
N ARG A 914 14.80 15.99 -0.29
CA ARG A 914 16.24 16.04 -0.50
C ARG A 914 16.64 17.14 -1.47
N LEU A 915 17.95 17.39 -1.60
CA LEU A 915 18.45 18.39 -2.54
C LEU A 915 18.06 18.09 -4.00
N GLY A 916 17.96 16.80 -4.36
CA GLY A 916 17.53 16.37 -5.70
C GLY A 916 16.13 16.86 -6.08
N GLU A 917 15.20 16.94 -5.13
CA GLU A 917 13.84 17.47 -5.40
C GLU A 917 13.86 18.96 -5.71
N ALA A 918 14.72 19.76 -5.06
CA ALA A 918 14.87 21.17 -5.40
C ALA A 918 15.47 21.37 -6.80
N VAL A 919 16.48 20.57 -7.17
CA VAL A 919 17.03 20.56 -8.54
C VAL A 919 15.96 20.20 -9.55
N GLN A 920 15.16 19.19 -9.27
CA GLN A 920 14.07 18.79 -10.15
C GLN A 920 12.99 19.87 -10.27
N ALA A 921 12.51 20.42 -9.16
CA ALA A 921 11.46 21.44 -9.14
C ALA A 921 11.87 22.67 -9.95
N LYS A 922 13.14 23.09 -9.82
CA LYS A 922 13.74 24.11 -10.69
C LYS A 922 13.54 23.82 -12.17
N TRP A 923 13.88 22.61 -12.60
CA TRP A 923 13.82 22.23 -13.99
C TRP A 923 12.39 22.03 -14.46
N TYR A 924 11.48 21.60 -13.59
CA TYR A 924 10.05 21.50 -13.91
C TYR A 924 9.43 22.87 -14.16
N ASP A 925 9.65 23.84 -13.27
CA ASP A 925 9.24 25.24 -13.45
C ASP A 925 9.85 25.83 -14.73
N ARG A 926 11.16 25.69 -14.91
CA ARG A 926 11.89 26.20 -16.07
C ARG A 926 11.40 25.65 -17.41
N LEU A 927 11.10 24.36 -17.46
CA LEU A 927 10.75 23.66 -18.70
C LEU A 927 9.24 23.71 -19.00
N ALA A 928 8.40 24.06 -18.02
CA ALA A 928 6.95 24.23 -18.19
C ALA A 928 6.61 25.31 -19.22
N GLY A 929 7.41 26.38 -19.31
CA GLY A 929 7.42 27.36 -20.40
C GLY A 929 6.08 28.02 -20.71
N ASP A 930 5.84 29.20 -20.14
CA ASP A 930 4.86 30.17 -20.66
C ASP A 930 5.48 31.11 -21.71
#